data_AF-A0AA48M0A2-F1
#
_entry.id   AF-A0AA48M0A2-F1
#
_cell.length_a   1.000
_cell.length_b   1.000
_cell.length_c   1.000
_cell.angle_alpha   90.00
_cell.angle_beta   90.00
_cell.angle_gamma   90.00
#
_symmetry.space_group_name_H-M   'P 1'
#
loop_
_entity.id
_entity.type
_entity.pdbx_description
1 polymer ?
#
loop_
_entity_poly.entity_id
_entity_poly.type
_entity_poly.pdbx_seq_one_letter_code
_entity_poly.pdbx_strand_id
1 'polypeptide(L)'
;MTGRDASSPNSWHSMEIEAVLRHLESDPAKGLSSDQVERRLTRYGRNRLPEGARRGPLMRFLQQFDNILVYVLLAAGFVKLMLGLWLDAFIITGVVLINAILGFLQEGKAEKALESIRNMLSADARALRNGETQVVSAEGLVPGDIVLLESGDRVPADLRLIDVKNVRTDEAALTGESVPAEKSIEPVPQNSTVGDREDMAFSGTLVVSGRAVGIVVGTGAQTELGRINQMLAAVDTLETPLLRQIEDFGHTIAKVIGFVSVAVFAYGRWVRDLSFVEAFQAVVGIAVSVIPEGLPALITITLAIGVQRMAQRNAIIRRLPAVETLGSVSRICSDKTGTLTLMEMMVASAVTADSVYQVTGNGYASEGEILLDQRPASSSQVLLGMGLVSALCNDSELRQIDGLWKVEGDPTEAALYPFATKVGLDRREEKERRRRLDAIPFESEHKFMATLHEERGGGQLLLVKGAPEVILAHCDREETANGPEVLRQTYWSEAADELAAQGERVLALAWSKNPGVGTKSLTPADLPKSLVLLGLVGLMDPPRKEAIEAVSECHKGGIRVTMITGDHKITAAAIAKMLGIGDGKTAVAGVEIESMNDGALQEVVRHVDVFARASPEHKLRLVKAIQANGQVVAMTGDGVNDAPALKRADIGVAMGIKGTEVTKEAAAMVLADDNFASITAAVREGRTVYNNIEKALLFMLPTNVAQALVILVAIVGGFILPITAPQILWVNMITSVALGLVISFEPHEHDVMRRTPRAVNRPIMDGFAVWRVIFVGVALLVLTLAAFFWMKAGGASDELARTVAVNTLVVGQVFYLLNSRFKTDSSLSISAHKGNLYLPLGVAAVVILQLLFTYAAPLQRLFGTEAIALDIWPRLFLGGLVFFLVVEAEKFFIRSFVLTRSQSAESVSRDRSAMQGNVTGQTGGLPNRWQALAGAAALAALIGGEAYVFWNRVTDDGKIAGADALKPMPREVVAPVSGRVVAILCQAGGVVEVGQICAKLDPAPYEDEVARRKEILAQATLRQEASISEHLNAKRELERRQRRQRRGSTTSASLEQARVAVEQAALRADNDRAAVEESRAAIAAAEAALAKVNVTAPIAGKVISTVDVGFITEAGKQPLFVIAPIEVSPSK
;
A
#
# COMPACT_ATOMS: atom_id res chain seq x y z
N MET A 1 25.71 52.44 -6.48
CA MET A 1 25.47 53.20 -5.24
C MET A 1 25.07 52.21 -4.15
N THR A 2 25.79 52.27 -3.03
CA THR A 2 25.56 51.64 -1.71
C THR A 2 25.35 50.13 -1.64
N GLY A 3 26.47 49.40 -1.54
CA GLY A 3 26.52 48.21 -0.71
C GLY A 3 26.39 48.62 0.76
N ARG A 4 25.40 48.05 1.44
CA ARG A 4 25.34 47.90 2.89
C ARG A 4 24.61 46.58 3.19
N ASP A 5 25.25 45.80 4.05
CA ASP A 5 24.71 44.74 4.89
C ASP A 5 24.27 43.44 4.21
N ALA A 6 25.26 42.69 3.71
CA ALA A 6 25.26 41.25 3.99
C ALA A 6 25.55 41.08 5.50
N SER A 7 24.51 41.21 6.31
CA SER A 7 24.59 41.01 7.76
C SER A 7 25.22 39.66 8.05
N SER A 8 26.32 39.66 8.82
CA SER A 8 26.80 38.52 9.59
C SER A 8 25.60 37.75 10.17
N PRO A 9 25.57 36.41 10.14
CA PRO A 9 24.46 35.65 10.72
C PRO A 9 24.27 36.12 12.16
N ASN A 10 23.10 36.72 12.45
CA ASN A 10 22.78 37.19 13.80
C ASN A 10 23.00 36.00 14.76
N SER A 11 23.94 36.18 15.68
CA SER A 11 24.30 35.16 16.68
C SER A 11 23.26 35.21 17.80
N TRP A 12 22.05 34.74 17.48
CA TRP A 12 20.88 34.78 18.39
C TRP A 12 21.16 34.10 19.73
N HIS A 13 22.00 33.07 19.71
CA HIS A 13 22.46 32.32 20.89
C HIS A 13 23.36 33.14 21.82
N SER A 14 24.07 34.15 21.31
CA SER A 14 24.91 35.03 22.14
C SER A 14 24.21 36.28 22.64
N MET A 15 22.91 36.42 22.35
CA MET A 15 22.10 37.57 22.75
C MET A 15 21.25 37.27 23.98
N GLU A 16 21.10 38.29 24.83
CA GLU A 16 20.12 38.31 25.92
C GLU A 16 18.68 38.23 25.38
N ILE A 17 17.79 37.53 26.11
CA ILE A 17 16.39 37.33 25.70
C ILE A 17 15.68 38.65 25.40
N GLU A 18 15.86 39.67 26.25
CA GLU A 18 15.26 41.00 26.04
C GLU A 18 15.77 41.71 24.78
N ALA A 19 17.01 41.43 24.37
CA ALA A 19 17.56 41.97 23.13
C ALA A 19 16.95 41.27 21.91
N VAL A 20 16.77 39.94 21.96
CA VAL A 20 16.11 39.16 20.90
C VAL A 20 14.65 39.58 20.74
N LEU A 21 13.89 39.69 21.83
CA LEU A 21 12.48 40.12 21.81
C LEU A 21 12.32 41.54 21.26
N ARG A 22 13.22 42.47 21.61
CA ARG A 22 13.23 43.83 21.04
C ARG A 22 13.59 43.83 19.56
N HIS A 23 14.59 43.05 19.16
CA HIS A 23 15.02 42.97 17.77
C HIS A 23 13.95 42.38 16.86
N LEU A 24 13.23 41.36 17.35
CA LEU A 24 12.12 40.72 16.64
C LEU A 24 10.77 41.38 16.91
N GLU A 25 10.70 42.50 17.65
CA GLU A 25 9.48 43.25 18.00
C GLU A 25 8.33 42.32 18.44
N SER A 26 8.61 41.37 19.33
CA SER A 26 7.66 40.31 19.74
C SER A 26 7.34 40.40 21.23
N ASP A 27 6.07 40.23 21.59
CA ASP A 27 5.60 40.24 22.98
C ASP A 27 5.59 38.80 23.54
N PRO A 28 6.31 38.49 24.62
CA PRO A 28 6.38 37.12 25.16
C PRO A 28 5.05 36.65 25.79
N ALA A 29 4.17 37.56 26.22
CA ALA A 29 2.90 37.24 26.86
C ALA A 29 1.72 37.23 25.88
N LYS A 30 1.83 37.96 24.76
CA LYS A 30 0.76 38.06 23.74
C LYS A 30 1.12 37.41 22.40
N GLY A 31 2.40 37.18 22.14
CA GLY A 31 2.89 36.78 20.83
C GLY A 31 2.65 37.83 19.75
N LEU A 32 2.69 37.41 18.48
CA LEU A 32 2.44 38.28 17.34
C LEU A 32 0.95 38.47 17.05
N SER A 33 0.60 39.62 16.47
CA SER A 33 -0.75 39.85 15.92
C SER A 33 -0.91 39.25 14.53
N SER A 34 -2.15 38.98 14.12
CA SER A 34 -2.42 38.40 12.78
C SER A 34 -1.86 39.28 11.64
N ASP A 35 -1.96 40.60 11.75
CA ASP A 35 -1.42 41.55 10.77
C ASP A 35 0.12 41.50 10.70
N GLN A 36 0.79 41.31 11.83
CA GLN A 36 2.25 41.16 11.87
C GLN A 36 2.69 39.85 11.22
N VAL A 37 1.96 38.77 11.47
CA VAL A 37 2.23 37.46 10.85
C VAL A 37 2.11 37.54 9.33
N GLU A 38 1.05 38.14 8.79
CA GLU A 38 0.84 38.24 7.33
C GLU A 38 1.94 39.08 6.64
N ARG A 39 2.32 40.21 7.24
CA ARG A 39 3.45 41.03 6.75
C ARG A 39 4.77 40.26 6.78
N ARG A 40 5.02 39.50 7.86
CA ARG A 40 6.26 38.71 8.01
C ARG A 40 6.29 37.50 7.09
N LEU A 41 5.17 36.85 6.82
CA LEU A 41 5.05 35.79 5.82
C LEU A 41 5.41 36.31 4.43
N THR A 42 4.99 37.53 4.10
CA THR A 42 5.33 38.18 2.82
C THR A 42 6.83 38.51 2.73
N ARG A 43 7.46 38.88 3.85
CA ARG A 43 8.88 39.28 3.92
C ARG A 43 9.85 38.10 3.98
N TYR A 44 9.59 37.13 4.86
CA TYR A 44 10.49 36.01 5.16
C TYR A 44 10.13 34.74 4.38
N GLY A 45 8.95 34.70 3.77
CA GLY A 45 8.41 33.50 3.13
C GLY A 45 7.83 32.53 4.15
N ARG A 46 7.32 31.40 3.65
CA ARG A 46 6.83 30.29 4.47
C ARG A 46 7.99 29.54 5.12
N ASN A 47 7.76 28.97 6.29
CA ASN A 47 8.70 28.07 6.96
C ASN A 47 8.73 26.70 6.27
N ARG A 48 9.36 26.66 5.10
CA ARG A 48 9.54 25.45 4.29
C ARG A 48 10.97 25.46 3.72
N LEU A 49 11.57 24.27 3.64
CA LEU A 49 12.85 24.12 2.99
C LEU A 49 12.75 24.54 1.51
N PRO A 50 13.76 25.24 0.97
CA PRO A 50 13.76 25.67 -0.41
C PRO A 50 13.75 24.43 -1.31
N GLU A 51 12.72 24.32 -2.14
CA GLU A 51 12.65 23.25 -3.14
C GLU A 51 13.73 23.50 -4.20
N GLY A 52 14.32 22.41 -4.71
CA GLY A 52 15.22 22.50 -5.86
C GLY A 52 14.57 23.26 -7.02
N ALA A 53 15.37 23.99 -7.80
CA ALA A 53 14.88 24.85 -8.86
C ALA A 53 13.91 24.09 -9.79
N ARG A 54 12.62 24.42 -9.68
CA ARG A 54 11.60 23.84 -10.55
C ARG A 54 11.86 24.33 -11.97
N ARG A 55 11.91 23.40 -12.92
CA ARG A 55 12.04 23.74 -14.34
C ARG A 55 10.75 24.41 -14.78
N GLY A 56 10.86 25.63 -15.29
CA GLY A 56 9.70 26.37 -15.79
C GLY A 56 8.99 25.61 -16.93
N PRO A 57 7.69 25.88 -17.18
CA PRO A 57 6.92 25.19 -18.22
C PRO A 57 7.59 25.19 -19.59
N LEU A 58 8.24 26.30 -19.96
CA LEU A 58 8.97 26.44 -21.22
C LEU A 58 10.18 25.49 -21.30
N MET A 59 10.96 25.36 -20.22
CA MET A 59 12.11 24.47 -20.19
C MET A 59 11.66 23.00 -20.29
N ARG A 60 10.58 22.60 -19.61
CA ARG A 60 10.02 21.25 -19.73
C ARG A 60 9.53 20.93 -21.14
N PHE A 61 8.95 21.92 -21.83
CA PHE A 61 8.56 21.78 -23.23
C PHE A 61 9.76 21.61 -24.14
N LEU A 62 10.82 22.42 -23.97
CA LEU A 62 12.06 22.29 -24.74
C LEU A 62 12.76 20.94 -24.50
N GLN A 63 12.66 20.39 -23.30
CA GLN A 63 13.22 19.07 -22.96
C GLN A 63 12.53 17.91 -23.71
N GLN A 64 11.31 18.08 -24.21
CA GLN A 64 10.70 17.07 -25.09
C GLN A 64 11.47 16.89 -26.40
N PHE A 65 12.31 17.87 -26.78
CA PHE A 65 13.20 17.79 -27.93
C PHE A 65 14.61 17.30 -27.59
N ASP A 66 14.95 17.19 -26.30
CA ASP A 66 16.27 16.76 -25.81
C ASP A 66 16.38 15.23 -25.81
N ASN A 67 16.23 14.65 -27.00
CA ASN A 67 16.31 13.23 -27.23
C ASN A 67 16.99 12.98 -28.58
N ILE A 68 17.99 12.10 -28.58
CA ILE A 68 18.76 11.73 -29.78
C ILE A 68 17.86 11.30 -30.95
N LEU A 69 16.73 10.67 -30.67
CA LEU A 69 15.78 10.18 -31.66
C LEU A 69 14.99 11.33 -32.30
N VAL A 70 14.60 12.34 -31.51
CA VAL A 70 13.95 13.56 -32.02
C VAL A 70 14.92 14.35 -32.89
N TYR A 71 16.20 14.43 -32.52
CA TYR A 71 17.22 15.06 -33.36
C TYR A 71 17.39 14.36 -34.71
N VAL A 72 17.33 13.03 -34.76
CA VAL A 72 17.35 12.28 -36.04
C VAL A 72 16.15 12.64 -36.90
N LEU A 73 14.94 12.75 -36.33
CA LEU A 73 13.73 13.14 -37.06
C LEU A 73 13.80 14.58 -37.58
N LEU A 74 14.26 15.51 -36.75
CA LEU A 74 14.45 16.91 -37.14
C LEU A 74 15.50 17.04 -38.26
N ALA A 75 16.61 16.29 -38.16
CA ALA A 75 17.61 16.22 -39.22
C ALA A 75 17.03 15.63 -40.53
N ALA A 76 16.25 14.56 -40.44
CA ALA A 76 15.57 13.97 -41.60
C ALA A 76 14.58 14.95 -42.24
N GLY A 77 13.78 15.66 -41.44
CA GLY A 77 12.88 16.72 -41.91
C GLY A 77 13.63 17.86 -42.59
N PHE A 78 14.75 18.31 -42.02
CA PHE A 78 15.61 19.34 -42.60
C PHE A 78 16.22 18.92 -43.95
N VAL A 79 16.72 17.69 -44.06
CA VAL A 79 17.25 17.18 -45.34
C VAL A 79 16.14 17.06 -46.39
N LYS A 80 14.94 16.60 -46.01
CA LYS A 80 13.78 16.57 -46.93
C LYS A 80 13.38 17.96 -47.40
N LEU A 81 13.47 18.97 -46.54
CA LEU A 81 13.25 20.37 -46.91
C LEU A 81 14.26 20.82 -47.98
N MET A 82 15.55 20.49 -47.81
CA MET A 82 16.60 20.78 -48.79
C MET A 82 16.42 20.05 -50.13
N LEU A 83 15.83 18.85 -50.11
CA LEU A 83 15.53 18.07 -51.31
C LEU A 83 14.24 18.51 -52.02
N GLY A 84 13.57 19.57 -51.56
CA GLY A 84 12.32 20.07 -52.14
C GLY A 84 11.08 19.24 -51.80
N LEU A 85 11.18 18.32 -50.83
CA LEU A 85 10.06 17.49 -50.33
C LEU A 85 9.32 18.20 -49.19
N TRP A 86 8.74 19.36 -49.50
CA TRP A 86 8.12 20.26 -48.52
C TRP A 86 7.04 19.58 -47.67
N LEU A 87 6.15 18.81 -48.32
CA LEU A 87 5.04 18.13 -47.63
C LEU A 87 5.55 17.16 -46.56
N ASP A 88 6.48 16.28 -46.93
CA ASP A 88 7.08 15.32 -46.00
C ASP A 88 7.81 16.00 -44.84
N ALA A 89 8.55 17.08 -45.12
CA ALA A 89 9.28 17.84 -44.10
C ALA A 89 8.34 18.48 -43.07
N PHE A 90 7.22 19.07 -43.54
CA PHE A 90 6.19 19.63 -42.65
C PHE A 90 5.46 18.55 -41.86
N ILE A 91 5.17 17.38 -42.45
CA ILE A 91 4.54 16.28 -41.72
C ILE A 91 5.46 15.77 -40.60
N ILE A 92 6.75 15.53 -40.88
CA ILE A 92 7.71 15.08 -39.86
C ILE A 92 7.79 16.10 -38.72
N THR A 93 7.99 17.38 -39.05
CA THR A 93 8.10 18.45 -38.04
C THR A 93 6.80 18.62 -37.25
N GLY A 94 5.65 18.50 -37.91
CA GLY A 94 4.33 18.59 -37.29
C GLY A 94 4.05 17.44 -36.32
N VAL A 95 4.39 16.20 -36.67
CA VAL A 95 4.25 15.05 -35.76
C VAL A 95 5.17 15.19 -34.56
N VAL A 96 6.43 15.59 -34.76
CA VAL A 96 7.35 15.87 -33.65
C VAL A 96 6.79 16.93 -32.70
N LEU A 97 6.23 18.01 -33.24
CA LEU A 97 5.61 19.07 -32.43
C LEU A 97 4.37 18.57 -31.67
N ILE A 98 3.49 17.80 -32.32
CA ILE A 98 2.32 17.21 -31.67
C ILE A 98 2.75 16.26 -30.54
N ASN A 99 3.74 15.41 -30.78
CA ASN A 99 4.31 14.52 -29.76
C ASN A 99 4.90 15.29 -28.59
N ALA A 100 5.63 16.38 -28.85
CA ALA A 100 6.16 17.25 -27.79
C ALA A 100 5.04 17.92 -26.97
N ILE A 101 3.96 18.36 -27.61
CA ILE A 101 2.78 18.92 -26.91
C ILE A 101 2.09 17.85 -26.07
N LEU A 102 1.85 16.67 -26.63
CA LEU A 102 1.22 15.55 -25.93
C LEU A 102 2.08 15.11 -24.74
N GLY A 103 3.39 14.97 -24.93
CA GLY A 103 4.36 14.65 -23.87
C GLY A 103 4.34 15.70 -22.75
N PHE A 104 4.42 16.98 -23.09
CA PHE A 104 4.34 18.07 -22.12
C PHE A 104 3.02 18.07 -21.32
N LEU A 105 1.89 17.84 -21.99
CA LEU A 105 0.58 17.76 -21.34
C LEU A 105 0.45 16.52 -20.44
N GLN A 106 0.94 15.37 -20.90
CA GLN A 106 0.93 14.11 -20.16
C GLN A 106 1.81 14.18 -18.92
N GLU A 107 3.05 14.67 -19.07
CA GLU A 107 3.99 14.87 -17.98
C GLU A 107 3.46 15.89 -16.97
N GLY A 108 2.88 17.00 -17.44
CA GLY A 108 2.29 18.01 -16.56
C GLY A 108 1.10 17.50 -15.74
N LYS A 109 0.30 16.55 -16.27
CA LYS A 109 -0.78 15.91 -15.51
C LYS A 109 -0.23 14.94 -14.47
N ALA A 110 0.77 14.14 -14.85
CA ALA A 110 1.46 13.23 -13.93
C ALA A 110 2.09 14.01 -12.77
N GLU A 111 2.80 15.10 -13.05
CA GLU A 111 3.46 15.94 -12.06
C GLU A 111 2.48 16.60 -11.09
N LYS A 112 1.36 17.14 -11.58
CA LYS A 112 0.31 17.72 -10.73
C LYS A 112 -0.31 16.70 -9.77
N ALA A 113 -0.56 15.48 -10.25
CA ALA A 113 -1.09 14.40 -9.41
C ALA A 113 -0.10 14.02 -8.30
N LEU A 114 1.19 13.99 -8.62
CA LEU A 114 2.26 13.73 -7.66
C LEU A 114 2.42 14.85 -6.63
N GLU A 115 2.24 16.11 -7.05
CA GLU A 115 2.35 17.27 -6.17
C GLU A 115 1.25 17.32 -5.12
N SER A 116 0.00 16.98 -5.48
CA SER A 116 -1.10 16.90 -4.51
C SER A 116 -0.88 15.85 -3.41
N ILE A 117 -0.16 14.77 -3.73
CA ILE A 117 0.14 13.68 -2.78
C ILE A 117 1.26 14.11 -1.81
N ARG A 118 2.27 14.82 -2.30
CA ARG A 118 3.39 15.32 -1.45
C ARG A 118 2.94 16.32 -0.37
N ASN A 119 1.86 17.05 -0.61
CA ASN A 119 1.34 18.05 0.34
C ASN A 119 0.47 17.43 1.46
N MET A 120 0.29 16.10 1.51
CA MET A 120 -0.50 15.42 2.55
C MET A 120 0.22 15.27 3.91
N LEU A 121 1.47 15.73 4.04
CA LEU A 121 2.32 15.53 5.22
C LEU A 121 2.72 16.85 5.92
N SER A 122 1.86 17.87 5.94
CA SER A 122 2.20 19.13 6.63
C SER A 122 2.14 18.97 8.16
N ALA A 123 3.21 19.34 8.87
CA ALA A 123 3.28 19.35 10.32
C ALA A 123 2.57 20.57 10.95
N ASP A 124 2.01 20.39 12.14
CA ASP A 124 1.40 21.44 12.96
C ASP A 124 2.35 21.93 14.06
N ALA A 125 2.14 23.16 14.54
CA ALA A 125 2.90 23.80 15.60
C ALA A 125 1.98 24.57 16.55
N ARG A 126 2.33 24.64 17.84
CA ARG A 126 1.61 25.44 18.85
C ARG A 126 2.28 26.80 19.00
N ALA A 127 1.61 27.86 18.58
CA ALA A 127 2.11 29.23 18.67
C ALA A 127 1.18 30.11 19.52
N LEU A 128 1.76 31.00 20.32
CA LEU A 128 1.05 32.07 21.00
C LEU A 128 0.87 33.24 20.03
N ARG A 129 -0.38 33.55 19.69
CA ARG A 129 -0.74 34.66 18.79
C ARG A 129 -1.97 35.38 19.34
N ASN A 130 -1.98 36.71 19.26
CA ASN A 130 -3.06 37.55 19.80
C ASN A 130 -3.44 37.27 21.28
N GLY A 131 -2.50 36.78 22.09
CA GLY A 131 -2.72 36.43 23.50
C GLY A 131 -3.35 35.06 23.75
N GLU A 132 -3.55 34.24 22.71
CA GLU A 132 -4.10 32.89 22.83
C GLU A 132 -3.16 31.85 22.21
N THR A 133 -3.09 30.65 22.80
CA THR A 133 -2.35 29.54 22.21
C THR A 133 -3.18 28.93 21.08
N GLN A 134 -2.63 28.88 19.88
CA GLN A 134 -3.30 28.38 18.67
C GLN A 134 -2.45 27.29 18.03
N VAL A 135 -3.10 26.23 17.54
CA VAL A 135 -2.46 25.24 16.65
C VAL A 135 -2.46 25.83 15.25
N VAL A 136 -1.28 26.02 14.67
CA VAL A 136 -1.07 26.59 13.34
C VAL A 136 -0.19 25.64 12.52
N SER A 137 -0.37 25.62 11.21
CA SER A 137 0.56 24.87 10.35
C SER A 137 1.99 25.38 10.56
N ALA A 138 2.96 24.46 10.68
CA ALA A 138 4.36 24.80 10.85
C ALA A 138 4.90 25.65 9.69
N GLU A 139 4.35 25.50 8.46
CA GLU A 139 4.68 26.34 7.31
C GLU A 139 4.31 27.81 7.51
N GLY A 140 3.31 28.07 8.37
CA GLY A 140 2.80 29.40 8.68
C GLY A 140 3.57 30.13 9.78
N LEU A 141 4.63 29.53 10.34
CA LEU A 141 5.49 30.18 11.33
C LEU A 141 6.41 31.22 10.68
N VAL A 142 6.64 32.31 11.40
CA VAL A 142 7.53 33.41 10.98
C VAL A 142 8.49 33.80 12.09
N PRO A 143 9.66 34.40 11.77
CA PRO A 143 10.54 34.96 12.78
C PRO A 143 9.79 35.90 13.73
N GLY A 144 9.92 35.67 15.03
CA GLY A 144 9.24 36.36 16.12
C GLY A 144 7.98 35.67 16.68
N ASP A 145 7.48 34.61 16.06
CA ASP A 145 6.43 33.80 16.69
C ASP A 145 6.94 33.20 18.01
N ILE A 146 6.08 33.16 19.02
CA ILE A 146 6.35 32.47 20.28
C ILE A 146 5.76 31.06 20.17
N VAL A 147 6.62 30.05 20.23
CA VAL A 147 6.26 28.63 20.08
C VAL A 147 6.35 27.95 21.44
N LEU A 148 5.35 27.12 21.73
CA LEU A 148 5.32 26.29 22.92
C LEU A 148 5.68 24.86 22.55
N LEU A 149 6.63 24.29 23.28
CA LEU A 149 7.15 22.95 23.08
C LEU A 149 6.96 22.11 24.33
N GLU A 150 6.50 20.88 24.18
CA GLU A 150 6.43 19.88 25.25
C GLU A 150 7.11 18.58 24.80
N SER A 151 7.34 17.69 25.76
CA SER A 151 7.88 16.35 25.51
C SER A 151 7.13 15.66 24.36
N GLY A 152 7.87 15.23 23.33
CA GLY A 152 7.35 14.63 22.12
C GLY A 152 7.16 15.60 20.94
N ASP A 153 7.22 16.92 21.15
CA ASP A 153 7.11 17.89 20.06
C ASP A 153 8.40 17.94 19.22
N ARG A 154 8.23 18.03 17.90
CA ARG A 154 9.31 18.41 16.99
C ARG A 154 9.43 19.91 16.97
N VAL A 155 10.64 20.42 17.12
CA VAL A 155 10.92 21.85 17.06
C VAL A 155 10.66 22.33 15.62
N PRO A 156 9.66 23.20 15.37
CA PRO A 156 9.14 23.46 14.03
C PRO A 156 9.97 24.47 13.23
N ALA A 157 10.81 25.24 13.90
CA ALA A 157 11.69 26.29 13.35
C ALA A 157 12.86 26.49 14.33
N ASP A 158 13.94 27.17 13.95
CA ASP A 158 15.01 27.46 14.93
C ASP A 158 14.49 28.46 15.96
N LEU A 159 14.56 28.11 17.24
CA LEU A 159 14.03 28.90 18.35
C LEU A 159 15.17 29.33 19.28
N ARG A 160 15.07 30.57 19.78
CA ARG A 160 15.78 31.00 20.99
C ARG A 160 14.87 30.75 22.20
N LEU A 161 15.35 29.98 23.17
CA LEU A 161 14.55 29.60 24.34
C LEU A 161 14.37 30.78 25.30
N ILE A 162 13.14 30.98 25.77
CA ILE A 162 12.77 32.06 26.70
C ILE A 162 12.29 31.55 28.05
N ASP A 163 11.76 30.32 28.11
CA ASP A 163 11.40 29.62 29.34
C ASP A 163 11.68 28.12 29.15
N VAL A 164 12.28 27.47 30.14
CA VAL A 164 12.63 26.05 30.10
C VAL A 164 12.35 25.38 31.44
N LYS A 165 11.76 24.18 31.41
CA LYS A 165 11.59 23.32 32.58
C LYS A 165 12.03 21.90 32.26
N ASN A 166 13.21 21.51 32.76
CA ASN A 166 13.83 20.20 32.59
C ASN A 166 13.84 19.73 31.12
N VAL A 167 14.13 20.66 30.21
CA VAL A 167 14.05 20.41 28.77
C VAL A 167 15.30 19.70 28.31
N ARG A 168 15.10 18.60 27.58
CA ARG A 168 16.16 17.91 26.85
C ARG A 168 15.74 17.73 25.40
N THR A 169 16.63 18.00 24.46
CA THR A 169 16.37 17.80 23.03
C THR A 169 17.31 16.76 22.43
N ASP A 170 16.79 15.95 21.52
CA ASP A 170 17.58 15.04 20.69
C ASP A 170 18.02 15.80 19.43
N GLU A 171 19.31 16.13 19.40
CA GLU A 171 19.94 16.91 18.34
C GLU A 171 20.89 16.08 17.49
N ALA A 172 20.83 14.74 17.60
CA ALA A 172 21.71 13.81 16.90
C ALA A 172 21.71 14.02 15.38
N ALA A 173 20.56 14.44 14.81
CA ALA A 173 20.43 14.73 13.37
C ALA A 173 21.27 15.93 12.90
N LEU A 174 21.66 16.83 13.80
CA LEU A 174 22.45 18.04 13.51
C LEU A 174 23.89 17.92 14.02
N THR A 175 24.09 17.34 15.20
CA THR A 175 25.38 17.31 15.91
C THR A 175 26.09 15.96 15.78
N GLY A 176 25.35 14.89 15.49
CA GLY A 176 25.84 13.51 15.53
C GLY A 176 25.96 12.94 16.95
N GLU A 177 25.63 13.70 17.98
CA GLU A 177 25.69 13.25 19.38
C GLU A 177 24.37 12.61 19.79
N SER A 178 24.41 11.35 20.23
CA SER A 178 23.21 10.57 20.55
C SER A 178 22.66 10.79 21.96
N VAL A 179 23.34 11.58 22.80
CA VAL A 179 22.89 11.92 24.15
C VAL A 179 22.00 13.15 24.07
N PRO A 180 20.75 13.12 24.61
CA PRO A 180 19.89 14.29 24.63
C PRO A 180 20.56 15.49 25.32
N ALA A 181 20.64 16.62 24.62
CA ALA A 181 21.26 17.85 25.10
C ALA A 181 20.35 18.53 26.12
N GLU A 182 20.90 18.96 27.25
CA GLU A 182 20.19 19.79 28.21
C GLU A 182 20.06 21.21 27.68
N LYS A 183 18.89 21.83 27.92
CA LYS A 183 18.59 23.16 27.41
C LYS A 183 18.45 24.18 28.53
N SER A 184 19.01 25.36 28.29
CA SER A 184 19.05 26.50 29.22
C SER A 184 18.49 27.76 28.55
N ILE A 185 18.43 28.87 29.29
CA ILE A 185 18.05 30.17 28.75
C ILE A 185 19.23 31.14 28.66
N GLU A 186 20.35 30.82 29.31
CA GLU A 186 21.52 31.68 29.44
C GLU A 186 22.21 31.85 28.08
N PRO A 187 22.61 33.06 27.68
CA PRO A 187 23.33 33.27 26.43
C PRO A 187 24.66 32.51 26.41
N VAL A 188 24.98 31.92 25.27
CA VAL A 188 26.23 31.17 25.06
C VAL A 188 27.22 31.96 24.18
N PRO A 189 28.55 31.69 24.27
CA PRO A 189 29.54 32.43 23.50
C PRO A 189 29.27 32.44 21.99
N GLN A 190 29.62 33.54 21.32
CA GLN A 190 29.37 33.69 19.88
C GLN A 190 29.99 32.58 19.02
N ASN A 191 31.15 32.05 19.43
CA ASN A 191 31.90 31.02 18.72
C ASN A 191 31.48 29.57 19.06
N SER A 192 30.39 29.38 19.82
CA SER A 192 29.87 28.06 20.16
C SER A 192 29.45 27.26 18.91
N THR A 193 29.79 25.98 18.88
CA THR A 193 29.33 25.06 17.82
C THR A 193 27.82 24.86 17.95
N VAL A 194 27.17 24.26 16.94
CA VAL A 194 25.71 24.06 16.96
C VAL A 194 25.27 23.23 18.18
N GLY A 195 26.05 22.22 18.58
CA GLY A 195 25.76 21.39 19.75
C GLY A 195 25.93 22.11 21.09
N ASP A 196 26.85 23.07 21.17
CA ASP A 196 27.11 23.84 22.40
C ASP A 196 26.11 24.98 22.63
N ARG A 197 25.11 25.14 21.75
CA ARG A 197 24.07 26.18 21.86
C ARG A 197 22.88 25.66 22.64
N GLU A 198 23.08 25.45 23.94
CA GLU A 198 22.07 24.96 24.89
C GLU A 198 20.85 25.88 25.02
N ASP A 199 20.99 27.13 24.59
CA ASP A 199 20.01 28.19 24.71
C ASP A 199 19.10 28.31 23.48
N MET A 200 19.33 27.43 22.50
CA MET A 200 18.61 27.30 21.24
C MET A 200 17.95 25.92 21.15
N ALA A 201 16.82 25.86 20.44
CA ALA A 201 16.22 24.62 19.97
C ALA A 201 16.14 24.64 18.45
N PHE A 202 16.63 23.61 17.79
CA PHE A 202 16.82 23.64 16.33
C PHE A 202 15.69 22.97 15.56
N SER A 203 15.31 23.57 14.44
CA SER A 203 14.31 23.05 13.53
C SER A 203 14.61 21.61 13.16
N GLY A 204 13.63 20.76 13.40
CA GLY A 204 13.67 19.36 13.06
C GLY A 204 14.18 18.41 14.16
N THR A 205 14.68 18.95 15.28
CA THR A 205 15.05 18.20 16.50
C THR A 205 13.82 17.85 17.34
N LEU A 206 13.94 16.87 18.24
CA LEU A 206 12.85 16.36 19.07
C LEU A 206 13.02 16.78 20.53
N VAL A 207 11.96 17.23 21.20
CA VAL A 207 11.97 17.42 22.65
C VAL A 207 11.77 16.07 23.34
N VAL A 208 12.83 15.55 23.96
CA VAL A 208 12.85 14.23 24.63
C VAL A 208 12.10 14.28 25.95
N SER A 209 12.26 15.37 26.70
CA SER A 209 11.59 15.58 27.99
C SER A 209 11.46 17.06 28.30
N GLY A 210 10.51 17.41 29.18
CA GLY A 210 10.32 18.76 29.69
C GLY A 210 9.37 19.63 28.86
N ARG A 211 9.34 20.91 29.18
CA ARG A 211 8.54 21.93 28.47
C ARG A 211 9.36 23.19 28.26
N ALA A 212 9.29 23.75 27.05
CA ALA A 212 9.98 24.97 26.68
C ALA A 212 9.01 25.97 26.02
N VAL A 213 9.35 27.25 26.14
CA VAL A 213 8.81 28.31 25.30
C VAL A 213 9.98 28.95 24.58
N GLY A 214 9.87 29.17 23.28
CA GLY A 214 10.93 29.78 22.47
C GLY A 214 10.38 30.75 21.44
N ILE A 215 11.18 31.75 21.10
CA ILE A 215 10.89 32.68 20.01
C ILE A 215 11.55 32.19 18.72
N VAL A 216 10.80 32.17 17.62
CA VAL A 216 11.32 31.77 16.31
C VAL A 216 12.35 32.79 15.83
N VAL A 217 13.58 32.35 15.59
CA VAL A 217 14.68 33.19 15.10
C VAL A 217 15.09 32.84 13.67
N GLY A 218 14.78 31.64 13.19
CA GLY A 218 15.06 31.20 11.83
C GLY A 218 13.98 30.27 11.30
N THR A 219 13.60 30.43 10.03
CA THR A 219 12.60 29.61 9.33
C THR A 219 13.12 29.10 7.99
N GLY A 220 12.60 27.96 7.54
CA GLY A 220 12.84 27.37 6.23
C GLY A 220 14.34 27.21 5.89
N ALA A 221 14.78 27.88 4.83
CA ALA A 221 16.17 27.88 4.38
C ALA A 221 17.19 28.43 5.39
N GLN A 222 16.74 29.28 6.34
CA GLN A 222 17.62 29.97 7.27
C GLN A 222 17.89 29.21 8.56
N THR A 223 17.20 28.08 8.79
CA THR A 223 17.48 27.19 9.93
C THR A 223 18.81 26.47 9.72
N GLU A 224 19.42 25.96 10.80
CA GLU A 224 20.66 25.17 10.68
C GLU A 224 20.42 23.90 9.81
N LEU A 225 19.27 23.24 9.98
CA LEU A 225 18.86 22.13 9.10
C LEU A 225 18.68 22.58 7.64
N GLY A 226 18.11 23.76 7.42
CA GLY A 226 17.93 24.35 6.09
C GLY A 226 19.23 24.63 5.37
N ARG A 227 20.23 25.13 6.09
CA ARG A 227 21.59 25.35 5.57
C ARG A 227 22.28 24.05 5.21
N ILE A 228 22.18 23.01 6.04
CA ILE A 228 22.71 21.67 5.74
C ILE A 228 22.04 21.11 4.48
N ASN A 229 20.72 21.23 4.36
CA ASN A 229 19.99 20.76 3.17
C ASN A 229 20.38 21.52 1.89
N GLN A 230 20.67 22.83 1.97
CA GLN A 230 21.21 23.57 0.82
C GLN A 230 22.58 23.05 0.37
N MET A 231 23.43 22.61 1.32
CA MET A 231 24.72 22.00 1.00
C MET A 231 24.57 20.60 0.39
N LEU A 232 23.59 19.80 0.88
CA LEU A 232 23.31 18.44 0.36
C LEU A 232 22.60 18.44 -0.99
N ALA A 233 21.78 19.46 -1.30
CA ALA A 233 21.10 19.60 -2.58
C ALA A 233 22.06 19.76 -3.78
N ALA A 234 23.36 19.94 -3.52
CA ALA A 234 24.42 19.96 -4.53
C ALA A 234 24.97 18.56 -4.90
N VAL A 235 24.45 17.46 -4.31
CA VAL A 235 24.85 16.09 -4.62
C VAL A 235 23.85 15.44 -5.58
N ASP A 236 24.32 15.02 -6.76
CA ASP A 236 23.48 14.44 -7.82
C ASP A 236 22.69 13.19 -7.38
N THR A 237 21.45 13.10 -7.84
CA THR A 237 20.57 11.95 -7.59
C THR A 237 21.02 10.73 -8.40
N LEU A 238 21.27 9.61 -7.73
CA LEU A 238 21.52 8.31 -8.36
C LEU A 238 20.32 7.85 -9.22
N GLU A 239 20.56 7.57 -10.51
CA GLU A 239 19.59 6.99 -11.44
C GLU A 239 19.25 5.53 -11.10
N THR A 240 18.03 5.09 -11.42
CA THR A 240 17.60 3.71 -11.16
C THR A 240 18.06 2.71 -12.21
N PRO A 241 18.11 1.40 -11.87
CA PRO A 241 18.41 0.37 -12.84
C PRO A 241 17.51 0.38 -14.09
N LEU A 242 16.19 0.61 -13.98
CA LEU A 242 15.30 0.68 -15.15
C LEU A 242 15.67 1.83 -16.07
N LEU A 243 15.87 3.03 -15.53
CA LEU A 243 16.20 4.21 -16.34
C LEU A 243 17.51 4.01 -17.08
N ARG A 244 18.54 3.47 -16.41
CA ARG A 244 19.81 3.09 -17.06
C ARG A 244 19.62 2.04 -18.14
N GLN A 245 18.84 0.99 -17.87
CA GLN A 245 18.55 -0.05 -18.86
C GLN A 245 17.84 0.51 -20.10
N ILE A 246 16.94 1.48 -19.92
CA ILE A 246 16.24 2.14 -21.04
C ILE A 246 17.20 3.01 -21.84
N GLU A 247 18.11 3.75 -21.20
CA GLU A 247 19.12 4.55 -21.87
C GLU A 247 20.08 3.67 -22.67
N ASP A 248 20.62 2.62 -22.05
CA ASP A 248 21.48 1.62 -22.71
C ASP A 248 20.77 0.95 -23.89
N PHE A 249 19.47 0.66 -23.71
CA PHE A 249 18.62 0.12 -24.76
C PHE A 249 18.45 1.12 -25.92
N GLY A 250 18.23 2.41 -25.62
CA GLY A 250 18.16 3.49 -26.60
C GLY A 250 19.45 3.63 -27.41
N HIS A 251 20.60 3.62 -26.75
CA HIS A 251 21.91 3.61 -27.41
C HIS A 251 22.12 2.38 -28.29
N THR A 252 21.66 1.21 -27.85
CA THR A 252 21.76 -0.04 -28.62
C THR A 252 20.89 0.03 -29.89
N ILE A 253 19.64 0.48 -29.77
CA ILE A 253 18.75 0.70 -30.92
C ILE A 253 19.37 1.69 -31.90
N ALA A 254 19.89 2.82 -31.42
CA ALA A 254 20.50 3.84 -32.28
C ALA A 254 21.66 3.28 -33.10
N LYS A 255 22.53 2.46 -32.49
CA LYS A 255 23.63 1.76 -33.19
C LYS A 255 23.10 0.80 -34.26
N VAL A 256 22.08 0.00 -33.94
CA VAL A 256 21.47 -0.95 -34.88
C VAL A 256 20.82 -0.21 -36.06
N ILE A 257 20.04 0.84 -35.78
CA ILE A 257 19.42 1.68 -36.82
C ILE A 257 20.50 2.30 -37.71
N GLY A 258 21.57 2.86 -37.14
CA GLY A 258 22.66 3.45 -37.89
C GLY A 258 23.31 2.44 -38.85
N PHE A 259 23.62 1.23 -38.35
CA PHE A 259 24.19 0.16 -39.17
C PHE A 259 23.24 -0.29 -40.29
N VAL A 260 21.97 -0.59 -39.97
CA VAL A 260 20.97 -1.02 -40.96
C VAL A 260 20.72 0.07 -42.00
N SER A 261 20.66 1.34 -41.58
CA SER A 261 20.47 2.49 -42.46
C SER A 261 21.60 2.60 -43.49
N VAL A 262 22.86 2.50 -43.05
CA VAL A 262 24.02 2.53 -43.96
C VAL A 262 24.01 1.34 -44.92
N ALA A 263 23.71 0.14 -44.42
CA ALA A 263 23.66 -1.08 -45.23
C ALA A 263 22.56 -1.01 -46.31
N VAL A 264 21.36 -0.57 -45.93
CA VAL A 264 20.22 -0.42 -46.86
C VAL A 264 20.48 0.70 -47.87
N PHE A 265 21.07 1.82 -47.45
CA PHE A 265 21.46 2.89 -48.37
C PHE A 265 22.46 2.38 -49.42
N ALA A 266 23.52 1.72 -48.97
CA ALA A 266 24.55 1.14 -49.82
C ALA A 266 23.96 0.13 -50.81
N TYR A 267 23.11 -0.79 -50.32
CA TYR A 267 22.43 -1.76 -51.17
C TYR A 267 21.48 -1.10 -52.18
N GLY A 268 20.64 -0.17 -51.72
CA GLY A 268 19.72 0.58 -52.58
C GLY A 268 20.44 1.34 -53.69
N ARG A 269 21.54 2.01 -53.36
CA ARG A 269 22.29 2.86 -54.30
C ARG A 269 23.19 2.07 -55.25
N TRP A 270 23.86 1.01 -54.79
CA TRP A 270 24.87 0.30 -55.57
C TRP A 270 24.39 -1.03 -56.18
N VAL A 271 23.33 -1.63 -55.64
CA VAL A 271 22.79 -2.90 -56.16
C VAL A 271 21.47 -2.69 -56.89
N ARG A 272 20.63 -1.76 -56.40
CA ARG A 272 19.30 -1.48 -56.97
C ARG A 272 19.24 -0.24 -57.84
N ASP A 273 20.35 0.48 -58.01
CA ASP A 273 20.44 1.74 -58.78
C ASP A 273 19.39 2.79 -58.38
N LEU A 274 18.94 2.78 -57.13
CA LEU A 274 18.02 3.79 -56.62
C LEU A 274 18.69 5.16 -56.64
N SER A 275 17.90 6.19 -56.96
CA SER A 275 18.35 7.57 -56.83
C SER A 275 18.72 7.89 -55.38
N PHE A 276 19.58 8.89 -55.17
CA PHE A 276 19.93 9.34 -53.83
C PHE A 276 18.69 9.66 -52.99
N VAL A 277 17.69 10.29 -53.59
CA VAL A 277 16.45 10.69 -52.93
C VAL A 277 15.64 9.47 -52.50
N GLU A 278 15.47 8.46 -53.36
CA GLU A 278 14.72 7.23 -53.04
C GLU A 278 15.43 6.41 -51.95
N ALA A 279 16.75 6.22 -52.07
CA ALA A 279 17.54 5.52 -51.07
C ALA A 279 17.51 6.25 -49.72
N PHE A 280 17.57 7.59 -49.73
CA PHE A 280 17.45 8.40 -48.52
C PHE A 280 16.05 8.32 -47.89
N GLN A 281 14.99 8.41 -48.69
CA GLN A 281 13.60 8.28 -48.21
C GLN A 281 13.35 6.92 -47.55
N ALA A 282 13.89 5.85 -48.13
CA ALA A 282 13.87 4.50 -47.59
C ALA A 282 14.53 4.42 -46.21
N VAL A 283 15.76 4.96 -46.08
CA VAL A 283 16.51 4.98 -44.82
C VAL A 283 15.79 5.78 -43.74
N VAL A 284 15.26 6.97 -44.10
CA VAL A 284 14.46 7.77 -43.18
C VAL A 284 13.22 7.00 -42.71
N GLY A 285 12.53 6.29 -43.61
CA GLY A 285 11.38 5.45 -43.25
C GLY A 285 11.74 4.35 -42.26
N ILE A 286 12.86 3.65 -42.47
CA ILE A 286 13.36 2.62 -41.53
C ILE A 286 13.73 3.26 -40.20
N ALA A 287 14.49 4.35 -40.19
CA ALA A 287 14.89 5.03 -38.97
C ALA A 287 13.68 5.45 -38.14
N VAL A 288 12.70 6.12 -38.75
CA VAL A 288 11.46 6.55 -38.10
C VAL A 288 10.65 5.37 -37.56
N SER A 289 10.59 4.25 -38.30
CA SER A 289 9.76 3.10 -37.92
C SER A 289 10.22 2.37 -36.66
N VAL A 290 11.53 2.32 -36.41
CA VAL A 290 12.10 1.56 -35.28
C VAL A 290 12.04 2.35 -33.98
N ILE A 291 11.97 3.69 -34.05
CA ILE A 291 12.05 4.59 -32.90
C ILE A 291 10.78 4.49 -32.03
N PRO A 292 10.87 4.11 -30.75
CA PRO A 292 9.73 4.07 -29.84
C PRO A 292 9.52 5.45 -29.17
N GLU A 293 9.01 6.41 -29.95
CA GLU A 293 8.86 7.83 -29.54
C GLU A 293 8.00 8.00 -28.26
N GLY A 294 6.98 7.16 -28.08
CA GLY A 294 6.06 7.23 -26.94
C GLY A 294 6.55 6.57 -25.65
N LEU A 295 7.70 5.88 -25.68
CA LEU A 295 8.16 5.06 -24.55
C LEU A 295 8.50 5.88 -23.29
N PRO A 296 9.27 6.99 -23.35
CA PRO A 296 9.60 7.77 -22.15
C PRO A 296 8.36 8.34 -21.47
N ALA A 297 7.41 8.87 -22.25
CA ALA A 297 6.15 9.39 -21.74
C ALA A 297 5.31 8.28 -21.08
N LEU A 298 5.22 7.11 -21.72
CA LEU A 298 4.49 5.96 -21.18
C LEU A 298 5.04 5.51 -19.82
N ILE A 299 6.36 5.45 -19.67
CA ILE A 299 7.00 5.06 -18.40
C ILE A 299 6.64 6.04 -17.29
N THR A 300 6.79 7.35 -17.54
CA THR A 300 6.44 8.40 -16.57
C THR A 300 4.99 8.31 -16.14
N ILE A 301 4.06 8.11 -17.09
CA ILE A 301 2.64 7.96 -16.79
C ILE A 301 2.37 6.68 -15.99
N THR A 302 2.98 5.55 -16.37
CA THR A 302 2.79 4.27 -15.67
C THR A 302 3.30 4.35 -14.23
N LEU A 303 4.45 5.00 -14.00
CA LEU A 303 4.98 5.27 -12.67
C LEU A 303 4.04 6.17 -11.87
N ALA A 304 3.52 7.25 -12.47
CA ALA A 304 2.61 8.17 -11.79
C ALA A 304 1.30 7.50 -11.37
N ILE A 305 0.71 6.67 -12.24
CA ILE A 305 -0.47 5.84 -11.91
C ILE A 305 -0.15 4.89 -10.75
N GLY A 306 1.03 4.26 -10.79
CA GLY A 306 1.50 3.40 -9.70
C GLY A 306 1.56 4.13 -8.36
N VAL A 307 2.18 5.31 -8.32
CA VAL A 307 2.25 6.15 -7.10
C VAL A 307 0.84 6.51 -6.60
N GLN A 308 -0.07 6.86 -7.50
CA GLN A 308 -1.44 7.21 -7.12
C GLN A 308 -2.16 6.02 -6.48
N ARG A 309 -2.04 4.81 -7.04
CA ARG A 309 -2.62 3.58 -6.47
C ARG A 309 -2.00 3.21 -5.13
N MET A 310 -0.69 3.42 -4.96
CA MET A 310 0.00 3.21 -3.69
C MET A 310 -0.48 4.19 -2.61
N ALA A 311 -0.64 5.47 -2.96
CA ALA A 311 -1.12 6.49 -2.02
C ALA A 311 -2.55 6.22 -1.53
N GLN A 312 -3.43 5.68 -2.40
CA GLN A 312 -4.77 5.22 -2.01
C GLN A 312 -4.74 4.04 -1.03
N ARG A 313 -3.61 3.35 -0.91
CA ARG A 313 -3.35 2.28 0.06
C ARG A 313 -2.34 2.73 1.14
N ASN A 314 -2.39 4.01 1.49
CA ASN A 314 -1.58 4.63 2.55
C ASN A 314 -0.06 4.56 2.35
N ALA A 315 0.44 4.21 1.16
CA ALA A 315 1.87 4.16 0.85
C ALA A 315 2.26 5.38 -0.01
N ILE A 316 2.82 6.41 0.62
CA ILE A 316 3.18 7.68 -0.02
C ILE A 316 4.61 7.59 -0.56
N ILE A 317 4.77 7.60 -1.89
CA ILE A 317 6.09 7.58 -2.55
C ILE A 317 6.66 8.99 -2.67
N ARG A 318 7.83 9.23 -2.05
CA ARG A 318 8.53 10.51 -2.14
C ARG A 318 9.39 10.62 -3.39
N ARG A 319 9.95 9.52 -3.87
CA ARG A 319 10.87 9.47 -5.01
C ARG A 319 10.34 8.49 -6.06
N LEU A 320 10.01 8.97 -7.27
CA LEU A 320 9.51 8.13 -8.37
C LEU A 320 10.36 6.88 -8.67
N PRO A 321 11.71 7.00 -8.74
CA PRO A 321 12.63 5.87 -8.70
C PRO A 321 12.28 4.69 -7.79
N ALA A 322 11.71 4.96 -6.62
CA ALA A 322 11.43 3.94 -5.62
C ALA A 322 10.34 2.95 -6.05
N VAL A 323 9.43 3.35 -6.95
CA VAL A 323 8.35 2.48 -7.45
C VAL A 323 8.92 1.24 -8.14
N GLU A 324 9.98 1.42 -8.94
CA GLU A 324 10.66 0.31 -9.61
C GLU A 324 11.33 -0.62 -8.59
N THR A 325 12.12 -0.06 -7.69
CA THR A 325 12.88 -0.83 -6.69
C THR A 325 11.94 -1.64 -5.79
N LEU A 326 10.78 -1.07 -5.40
CA LEU A 326 9.72 -1.78 -4.67
C LEU A 326 9.28 -3.07 -5.37
N GLY A 327 9.17 -3.06 -6.70
CA GLY A 327 8.83 -4.25 -7.49
C GLY A 327 9.90 -5.37 -7.43
N SER A 328 11.13 -5.03 -7.06
CA SER A 328 12.26 -5.96 -6.94
C SER A 328 12.65 -6.30 -5.50
N VAL A 329 11.92 -5.79 -4.50
CA VAL A 329 12.21 -6.07 -3.09
C VAL A 329 12.23 -7.57 -2.82
N SER A 330 13.32 -8.02 -2.21
CA SER A 330 13.57 -9.42 -1.89
C SER A 330 13.73 -9.67 -0.39
N ARG A 331 14.04 -8.62 0.36
CA ARG A 331 14.14 -8.62 1.82
C ARG A 331 13.42 -7.40 2.37
N ILE A 332 12.55 -7.61 3.36
CA ILE A 332 11.92 -6.52 4.13
C ILE A 332 12.44 -6.63 5.56
N CYS A 333 13.25 -5.66 5.97
CA CYS A 333 13.68 -5.49 7.36
C CYS A 333 12.67 -4.55 8.03
N SER A 334 11.99 -5.03 9.07
CA SER A 334 10.96 -4.26 9.74
C SER A 334 11.19 -4.23 11.24
N ASP A 335 10.96 -3.05 11.82
CA ASP A 335 10.89 -2.91 13.26
C ASP A 335 9.62 -3.57 13.80
N LYS A 336 9.73 -4.19 14.98
CA LYS A 336 8.60 -4.87 15.62
C LYS A 336 7.51 -3.89 16.07
N THR A 337 7.88 -3.01 16.99
CA THR A 337 6.92 -2.23 17.79
C THR A 337 6.19 -1.23 16.91
N GLY A 338 4.85 -1.25 16.94
CA GLY A 338 4.01 -0.29 16.24
C GLY A 338 3.85 -0.51 14.74
N THR A 339 4.78 -1.23 14.09
CA THR A 339 4.71 -1.61 12.67
C THR A 339 4.10 -3.00 12.48
N LEU A 340 4.66 -4.01 13.16
CA LEU A 340 4.16 -5.40 13.13
C LEU A 340 3.15 -5.67 14.26
N THR A 341 3.23 -4.91 15.34
CA THR A 341 2.36 -5.01 16.52
C THR A 341 1.48 -3.77 16.68
N LEU A 342 0.43 -3.88 17.51
CA LEU A 342 -0.50 -2.78 17.80
C LEU A 342 0.15 -1.68 18.67
N MET A 343 1.20 -2.02 19.43
CA MET A 343 1.75 -1.17 20.49
C MET A 343 0.73 -0.88 21.60
N GLU A 344 -0.22 -1.81 21.78
CA GLU A 344 -1.25 -1.76 22.81
C GLU A 344 -1.07 -2.99 23.68
N MET A 345 -0.69 -2.79 24.94
CA MET A 345 -0.50 -3.93 25.85
C MET A 345 -1.84 -4.61 26.09
N MET A 346 -1.82 -5.93 26.12
CA MET A 346 -3.01 -6.75 26.31
C MET A 346 -2.67 -7.97 27.17
N VAL A 347 -3.59 -8.34 28.08
CA VAL A 347 -3.52 -9.66 28.74
C VAL A 347 -3.79 -10.73 27.69
N ALA A 348 -2.81 -11.60 27.45
CA ALA A 348 -2.90 -12.72 26.51
C ALA A 348 -3.11 -14.05 27.20
N SER A 349 -2.63 -14.19 28.44
CA SER A 349 -2.74 -15.41 29.22
C SER A 349 -3.13 -15.10 30.67
N ALA A 350 -3.92 -15.97 31.28
CA ALA A 350 -4.22 -15.94 32.71
C ALA A 350 -4.07 -17.35 33.29
N VAL A 351 -3.28 -17.50 34.35
CA VAL A 351 -3.01 -18.78 35.01
C VAL A 351 -3.62 -18.74 36.40
N THR A 352 -4.45 -19.74 36.71
CA THR A 352 -4.98 -20.01 38.06
C THR A 352 -4.34 -21.28 38.63
N ALA A 353 -4.68 -21.63 39.88
CA ALA A 353 -4.23 -22.87 40.51
C ALA A 353 -4.71 -24.13 39.75
N ASP A 354 -5.84 -24.00 39.04
CA ASP A 354 -6.55 -25.12 38.41
C ASP A 354 -6.40 -25.18 36.89
N SER A 355 -6.12 -24.05 36.22
CA SER A 355 -6.21 -23.95 34.77
C SER A 355 -5.39 -22.80 34.18
N VAL A 356 -5.03 -22.95 32.90
CA VAL A 356 -4.41 -21.92 32.07
C VAL A 356 -5.41 -21.46 31.04
N TYR A 357 -5.67 -20.16 31.00
CA TYR A 357 -6.63 -19.53 30.10
C TYR A 357 -5.90 -18.68 29.07
N GLN A 358 -6.40 -18.72 27.84
CA GLN A 358 -5.98 -17.82 26.77
C GLN A 358 -6.99 -16.67 26.63
N VAL A 359 -6.51 -15.44 26.57
CA VAL A 359 -7.35 -14.25 26.45
C VAL A 359 -7.24 -13.71 25.02
N THR A 360 -8.36 -13.65 24.32
CA THR A 360 -8.42 -13.17 22.93
C THR A 360 -8.91 -11.72 22.86
N GLY A 361 -8.68 -11.08 21.72
CA GLY A 361 -9.05 -9.69 21.44
C GLY A 361 -7.92 -8.92 20.76
N ASN A 362 -8.11 -7.62 20.59
CA ASN A 362 -7.17 -6.73 19.91
C ASN A 362 -6.86 -5.52 20.80
N GLY A 363 -5.67 -5.51 21.42
CA GLY A 363 -5.19 -4.37 22.19
C GLY A 363 -6.12 -3.97 23.34
N TYR A 364 -6.52 -2.69 23.40
CA TYR A 364 -7.37 -2.17 24.48
C TYR A 364 -8.88 -2.35 24.25
N ALA A 365 -9.30 -2.98 23.16
CA ALA A 365 -10.71 -3.26 22.93
C ALA A 365 -11.25 -4.26 23.98
N SER A 366 -12.43 -3.96 24.52
CA SER A 366 -13.15 -4.86 25.44
C SER A 366 -13.67 -6.12 24.75
N GLU A 367 -13.71 -6.14 23.42
CA GLU A 367 -14.08 -7.28 22.59
C GLU A 367 -13.06 -8.43 22.71
N GLY A 368 -13.58 -9.66 22.77
CA GLY A 368 -12.80 -10.89 22.90
C GLY A 368 -13.33 -11.80 23.99
N GLU A 369 -12.79 -13.01 24.04
CA GLU A 369 -13.23 -14.09 24.93
C GLU A 369 -12.04 -14.66 25.70
N ILE A 370 -12.33 -15.15 26.91
CA ILE A 370 -11.41 -15.98 27.70
C ILE A 370 -11.68 -17.43 27.31
N LEU A 371 -10.64 -18.13 26.85
CA LEU A 371 -10.71 -19.49 26.34
C LEU A 371 -10.01 -20.46 27.30
N LEU A 372 -10.63 -21.62 27.51
CA LEU A 372 -10.04 -22.80 28.12
C LEU A 372 -10.09 -23.92 27.07
N ASP A 373 -8.95 -24.52 26.73
CA ASP A 373 -8.85 -25.54 25.68
C ASP A 373 -9.50 -25.12 24.33
N GLN A 374 -9.30 -23.86 23.94
CA GLN A 374 -9.91 -23.22 22.75
C GLN A 374 -11.43 -23.13 22.74
N ARG A 375 -12.08 -23.23 23.89
CA ARG A 375 -13.53 -23.01 24.05
C ARG A 375 -13.79 -21.86 25.02
N PRO A 376 -14.88 -21.09 24.84
CA PRO A 376 -15.25 -20.03 25.78
C PRO A 376 -15.36 -20.59 27.21
N ALA A 377 -14.61 -20.01 28.13
CA ALA A 377 -14.61 -20.38 29.54
C ALA A 377 -15.73 -19.64 30.28
N SER A 378 -16.43 -20.35 31.18
CA SER A 378 -17.34 -19.69 32.13
C SER A 378 -16.54 -18.94 33.20
N SER A 379 -16.98 -17.74 33.60
CA SER A 379 -16.33 -16.96 34.67
C SER A 379 -16.28 -17.74 35.99
N SER A 380 -15.09 -18.22 36.35
CA SER A 380 -14.85 -18.87 37.64
C SER A 380 -14.72 -17.82 38.75
N GLN A 381 -14.91 -18.22 40.01
CA GLN A 381 -14.79 -17.32 41.15
C GLN A 381 -13.35 -16.77 41.29
N VAL A 382 -12.35 -17.56 40.92
CA VAL A 382 -10.94 -17.15 40.89
C VAL A 382 -10.69 -16.12 39.78
N LEU A 383 -11.20 -16.35 38.57
CA LEU A 383 -11.11 -15.38 37.47
C LEU A 383 -11.77 -14.04 37.84
N LEU A 384 -12.95 -14.07 38.47
CA LEU A 384 -13.61 -12.88 38.99
C LEU A 384 -12.74 -12.14 40.02
N GLY A 385 -12.05 -12.86 40.90
CA GLY A 385 -11.06 -12.30 41.81
C GLY A 385 -9.91 -11.60 41.08
N MET A 386 -9.34 -12.25 40.06
CA MET A 386 -8.28 -11.66 39.22
C MET A 386 -8.77 -10.41 38.47
N GLY A 387 -9.99 -10.44 37.95
CA GLY A 387 -10.65 -9.29 37.33
C GLY A 387 -10.84 -8.14 38.32
N LEU A 388 -11.16 -8.44 39.57
CA LEU A 388 -11.35 -7.43 40.61
C LEU A 388 -10.04 -6.69 40.94
N VAL A 389 -8.93 -7.43 41.11
CA VAL A 389 -7.60 -6.83 41.28
C VAL A 389 -7.26 -5.96 40.06
N SER A 390 -7.51 -6.48 38.86
CA SER A 390 -7.24 -5.81 37.59
C SER A 390 -8.01 -4.49 37.43
N ALA A 391 -9.26 -4.43 37.91
CA ALA A 391 -10.13 -3.26 37.82
C ALA A 391 -9.87 -2.19 38.91
N LEU A 392 -9.57 -2.61 40.14
CA LEU A 392 -9.54 -1.73 41.31
C LEU A 392 -8.13 -1.38 41.82
N CYS A 393 -7.15 -2.28 41.65
CA CYS A 393 -5.75 -2.01 41.94
C CYS A 393 -5.08 -1.42 40.70
N ASN A 394 -5.56 -0.25 40.25
CA ASN A 394 -5.21 0.32 38.95
C ASN A 394 -5.44 1.83 38.93
N ASP A 395 -4.42 2.59 38.51
CA ASP A 395 -4.45 4.06 38.49
C ASP A 395 -4.60 4.64 37.07
N SER A 396 -4.57 3.79 36.04
CA SER A 396 -4.67 4.24 34.65
C SER A 396 -6.11 4.55 34.22
N GLU A 397 -6.29 5.32 33.15
CA GLU A 397 -7.57 5.51 32.48
C GLU A 397 -7.47 5.17 30.99
N LEU A 398 -8.51 4.52 30.48
CA LEU A 398 -8.73 4.30 29.06
C LEU A 398 -9.87 5.21 28.61
N ARG A 399 -9.62 6.03 27.59
CA ARG A 399 -10.63 6.88 26.96
C ARG A 399 -10.68 6.60 25.47
N GLN A 400 -11.87 6.57 24.92
CA GLN A 400 -12.05 6.47 23.47
C GLN A 400 -12.27 7.87 22.90
N ILE A 401 -11.34 8.33 22.05
CA ILE A 401 -11.40 9.63 21.37
C ILE A 401 -11.31 9.33 19.87
N ASP A 402 -12.28 9.80 19.09
CA ASP A 402 -12.36 9.58 17.62
C ASP A 402 -12.26 8.10 17.20
N GLY A 403 -12.78 7.20 18.06
CA GLY A 403 -12.74 5.75 17.84
C GLY A 403 -11.44 5.07 18.27
N LEU A 404 -10.38 5.81 18.62
CA LEU A 404 -9.10 5.28 19.09
C LEU A 404 -9.02 5.24 20.62
N TRP A 405 -8.44 4.18 21.17
CA TRP A 405 -8.18 4.06 22.60
C TRP A 405 -6.95 4.86 22.99
N LYS A 406 -7.12 5.86 23.87
CA LYS A 406 -6.05 6.63 24.46
C LYS A 406 -5.87 6.23 25.92
N VAL A 407 -4.63 5.92 26.28
CA VAL A 407 -4.23 5.60 27.64
C VAL A 407 -3.77 6.88 28.33
N GLU A 408 -4.32 7.15 29.51
CA GLU A 408 -3.79 8.11 30.49
C GLU A 408 -3.24 7.29 31.66
N GLY A 409 -1.91 7.19 31.79
CA GLY A 409 -1.25 6.33 32.80
C GLY A 409 -0.34 5.27 32.19
N ASP A 410 -0.09 4.19 32.92
CA ASP A 410 0.79 3.11 32.49
C ASP A 410 0.07 2.12 31.55
N PRO A 411 0.62 1.82 30.36
CA PRO A 411 0.04 0.86 29.41
C PRO A 411 -0.20 -0.56 29.98
N THR A 412 0.68 -1.04 30.86
CA THR A 412 0.58 -2.37 31.50
C THR A 412 -0.64 -2.41 32.40
N GLU A 413 -0.91 -1.33 33.14
CA GLU A 413 -2.12 -1.24 33.94
C GLU A 413 -3.36 -1.06 33.08
N ALA A 414 -3.32 -0.22 32.05
CA ALA A 414 -4.45 -0.02 31.15
C ALA A 414 -4.92 -1.34 30.52
N ALA A 415 -3.99 -2.22 30.16
CA ALA A 415 -4.25 -3.55 29.60
C ALA A 415 -5.08 -4.48 30.52
N LEU A 416 -5.07 -4.23 31.83
CA LEU A 416 -5.84 -5.02 32.80
C LEU A 416 -7.34 -4.70 32.78
N TYR A 417 -7.74 -3.53 32.26
CA TYR A 417 -9.15 -3.16 32.20
C TYR A 417 -9.96 -4.00 31.22
N PRO A 418 -9.55 -4.17 29.94
CA PRO A 418 -10.24 -5.08 29.03
C PRO A 418 -10.35 -6.50 29.61
N PHE A 419 -9.32 -6.98 30.31
CA PHE A 419 -9.36 -8.27 30.98
C PHE A 419 -10.46 -8.33 32.05
N ALA A 420 -10.53 -7.35 32.94
CA ALA A 420 -11.60 -7.29 33.95
C ALA A 420 -13.01 -7.26 33.34
N THR A 421 -13.19 -6.51 32.24
CA THR A 421 -14.46 -6.46 31.51
C THR A 421 -14.80 -7.81 30.87
N LYS A 422 -13.82 -8.52 30.29
CA LYS A 422 -14.01 -9.85 29.68
C LYS A 422 -14.37 -10.94 30.69
N VAL A 423 -13.89 -10.80 31.92
CA VAL A 423 -14.29 -11.66 33.05
C VAL A 423 -15.74 -11.39 33.49
N GLY A 424 -16.33 -10.24 33.09
CA GLY A 424 -17.71 -9.86 33.37
C GLY A 424 -17.87 -8.79 34.45
N LEU A 425 -16.83 -8.02 34.77
CA LEU A 425 -16.88 -6.95 35.77
C LEU A 425 -17.08 -5.57 35.11
N ASP A 426 -18.01 -4.80 35.66
CA ASP A 426 -18.13 -3.37 35.38
C ASP A 426 -17.31 -2.56 36.39
N ARG A 427 -16.32 -1.81 35.89
CA ARG A 427 -15.41 -1.01 36.73
C ARG A 427 -16.13 0.06 37.54
N ARG A 428 -17.17 0.70 36.98
CA ARG A 428 -17.89 1.78 37.67
C ARG A 428 -18.70 1.20 38.82
N GLU A 429 -19.42 0.12 38.57
CA GLU A 429 -20.17 -0.58 39.62
C GLU A 429 -19.24 -1.07 40.75
N GLU A 430 -18.09 -1.62 40.39
CA GLU A 430 -17.12 -2.12 41.36
C GLU A 430 -16.48 -1.00 42.20
N LYS A 431 -16.14 0.15 41.60
CA LYS A 431 -15.67 1.34 42.34
C LYS A 431 -16.73 1.92 43.29
N GLU A 432 -18.01 1.87 42.91
CA GLU A 432 -19.11 2.32 43.77
C GLU A 432 -19.43 1.34 44.91
N ARG A 433 -19.16 0.05 44.70
CA ARG A 433 -19.35 -1.00 45.70
C ARG A 433 -18.19 -1.08 46.69
N ARG A 434 -16.98 -0.74 46.26
CA ARG A 434 -15.73 -0.84 47.00
C ARG A 434 -15.00 0.49 46.99
N ARG A 435 -15.15 1.25 48.07
CA ARG A 435 -14.49 2.56 48.19
C ARG A 435 -13.02 2.36 48.51
N ARG A 436 -12.13 2.86 47.64
CA ARG A 436 -10.68 2.91 47.92
C ARG A 436 -10.42 3.82 49.12
N LEU A 437 -9.81 3.27 50.16
CA LEU A 437 -9.42 3.99 51.37
C LEU A 437 -8.00 4.54 51.27
N ASP A 438 -7.06 3.73 50.76
CA ASP A 438 -5.64 4.06 50.69
C ASP A 438 -4.93 3.23 49.62
N ALA A 439 -3.68 3.59 49.28
CA ALA A 439 -2.88 2.84 48.31
C ALA A 439 -1.37 3.02 48.47
N ILE A 440 -0.66 1.96 48.06
CA ILE A 440 0.76 1.99 47.76
C ILE A 440 0.88 2.04 46.23
N PRO A 441 1.27 3.17 45.63
CA PRO A 441 1.49 3.26 44.19
C PRO A 441 2.67 2.36 43.78
N PHE A 442 2.76 2.01 42.50
CA PHE A 442 3.90 1.23 42.02
C PHE A 442 5.20 2.04 42.04
N GLU A 443 6.23 1.53 42.71
CA GLU A 443 7.60 2.01 42.55
C GLU A 443 8.55 0.86 42.21
N SER A 444 9.61 1.19 41.45
CA SER A 444 10.58 0.19 40.97
C SER A 444 11.37 -0.48 42.10
N GLU A 445 11.51 0.18 43.24
CA GLU A 445 12.25 -0.32 44.40
C GLU A 445 11.56 -1.52 45.04
N HIS A 446 10.22 -1.50 45.14
CA HIS A 446 9.44 -2.58 45.74
C HIS A 446 8.67 -3.44 44.73
N LYS A 447 8.53 -3.01 43.46
CA LYS A 447 7.98 -3.79 42.33
C LYS A 447 6.56 -4.34 42.52
N PHE A 448 5.74 -3.70 43.34
CA PHE A 448 4.32 -4.02 43.49
C PHE A 448 3.47 -2.77 43.69
N MET A 449 2.16 -2.89 43.48
CA MET A 449 1.13 -1.92 43.81
C MET A 449 0.11 -2.58 44.72
N ALA A 450 -0.39 -1.86 45.73
CA ALA A 450 -1.45 -2.34 46.61
C ALA A 450 -2.52 -1.27 46.83
N THR A 451 -3.78 -1.68 46.91
CA THR A 451 -4.91 -0.78 47.19
C THR A 451 -5.82 -1.37 48.25
N LEU A 452 -6.16 -0.56 49.25
CA LEU A 452 -7.06 -0.94 50.33
C LEU A 452 -8.47 -0.40 50.04
N HIS A 453 -9.48 -1.28 50.13
CA HIS A 453 -10.86 -0.96 49.84
C HIS A 453 -11.79 -1.33 51.00
N GLU A 454 -12.88 -0.59 51.12
CA GLU A 454 -13.98 -0.84 52.05
C GLU A 454 -15.22 -1.31 51.28
N GLU A 455 -15.74 -2.48 51.62
CA GLU A 455 -17.00 -2.99 51.07
C GLU A 455 -18.21 -2.36 51.78
N ARG A 456 -19.34 -2.21 51.07
CA ARG A 456 -20.61 -1.67 51.64
C ARG A 456 -21.11 -2.39 52.92
N GLY A 457 -20.61 -3.58 53.23
CA GLY A 457 -20.90 -4.33 54.45
C GLY A 457 -19.91 -4.13 55.61
N GLY A 458 -18.94 -3.22 55.49
CA GLY A 458 -17.94 -2.92 56.53
C GLY A 458 -16.69 -3.82 56.53
N GLY A 459 -16.57 -4.74 55.58
CA GLY A 459 -15.37 -5.56 55.38
C GLY A 459 -14.27 -4.79 54.65
N GLN A 460 -13.00 -5.10 54.97
CA GLN A 460 -11.83 -4.54 54.28
C GLN A 460 -11.26 -5.54 53.28
N LEU A 461 -10.81 -5.03 52.14
CA LEU A 461 -10.19 -5.82 51.08
C LEU A 461 -8.90 -5.16 50.60
N LEU A 462 -7.78 -5.86 50.74
CA LEU A 462 -6.49 -5.46 50.17
C LEU A 462 -6.30 -6.18 48.85
N LEU A 463 -6.05 -5.43 47.77
CA LEU A 463 -5.79 -5.94 46.43
C LEU A 463 -4.36 -5.60 46.05
N VAL A 464 -3.60 -6.57 45.54
CA VAL A 464 -2.17 -6.43 45.29
C VAL A 464 -1.84 -6.98 43.90
N LYS A 465 -1.02 -6.25 43.15
CA LYS A 465 -0.42 -6.73 41.90
C LYS A 465 1.06 -6.40 41.87
N GLY A 466 1.89 -7.23 41.25
CA GLY A 466 3.32 -6.96 41.16
C GLY A 466 4.12 -8.05 40.48
N ALA A 467 5.44 -7.92 40.57
CA ALA A 467 6.36 -8.93 40.05
C ALA A 467 6.13 -10.30 40.74
N PRO A 468 6.06 -11.41 40.00
CA PRO A 468 5.75 -12.73 40.57
C PRO A 468 6.64 -13.10 41.75
N GLU A 469 7.95 -12.88 41.66
CA GLU A 469 8.92 -13.20 42.71
C GLU A 469 8.69 -12.42 44.01
N VAL A 470 8.15 -11.20 43.91
CA VAL A 470 7.86 -10.35 45.08
C VAL A 470 6.54 -10.78 45.71
N ILE A 471 5.49 -10.94 44.91
CA ILE A 471 4.16 -11.28 45.43
C ILE A 471 4.16 -12.68 46.04
N LEU A 472 4.82 -13.66 45.42
CA LEU A 472 4.93 -15.02 45.96
C LEU A 472 5.59 -15.08 47.34
N ALA A 473 6.53 -14.17 47.63
CA ALA A 473 7.17 -14.08 48.96
C ALA A 473 6.24 -13.57 50.07
N HIS A 474 5.11 -12.95 49.69
CA HIS A 474 4.10 -12.42 50.59
C HIS A 474 2.83 -13.29 50.65
N CYS A 475 2.78 -14.40 49.90
CA CYS A 475 1.65 -15.32 49.88
C CYS A 475 1.91 -16.57 50.73
N ASP A 476 0.91 -16.98 51.51
CA ASP A 476 0.91 -18.26 52.24
C ASP A 476 -0.07 -19.28 51.66
N ARG A 477 -1.04 -18.79 50.89
CA ARG A 477 -2.15 -19.55 50.30
C ARG A 477 -2.37 -19.20 48.84
N GLU A 478 -3.01 -20.09 48.10
CA GLU A 478 -3.51 -19.89 46.74
C GLU A 478 -5.01 -20.12 46.68
N GLU A 479 -5.72 -19.37 45.84
CA GLU A 479 -7.16 -19.54 45.63
C GLU A 479 -7.40 -20.62 44.56
N THR A 480 -8.14 -21.67 44.93
CA THR A 480 -8.58 -22.74 44.03
C THR A 480 -10.09 -22.66 43.81
N ALA A 481 -10.64 -23.45 42.89
CA ALA A 481 -12.09 -23.61 42.72
C ALA A 481 -12.83 -24.04 44.01
N ASN A 482 -12.13 -24.69 44.95
CA ASN A 482 -12.68 -25.15 46.23
C ASN A 482 -12.40 -24.19 47.41
N GLY A 483 -11.72 -23.07 47.15
CA GLY A 483 -11.31 -22.07 48.15
C GLY A 483 -9.79 -22.02 48.39
N PRO A 484 -9.33 -21.29 49.43
CA PRO A 484 -7.91 -21.09 49.69
C PRO A 484 -7.20 -22.36 50.18
N GLU A 485 -6.14 -22.78 49.50
CA GLU A 485 -5.25 -23.89 49.86
C GLU A 485 -3.81 -23.42 50.11
N VAL A 486 -2.91 -24.32 50.55
CA VAL A 486 -1.50 -24.00 50.78
C VAL A 486 -0.80 -23.67 49.46
N LEU A 487 -0.03 -22.58 49.42
CA LEU A 487 0.64 -22.11 48.20
C LEU A 487 1.65 -23.14 47.64
N ARG A 488 1.51 -23.49 46.36
CA ARG A 488 2.46 -24.33 45.62
C ARG A 488 3.51 -23.47 44.91
N GLN A 489 4.55 -23.03 45.64
CA GLN A 489 5.57 -22.12 45.09
C GLN A 489 6.20 -22.60 43.77
N THR A 490 6.56 -23.87 43.66
CA THR A 490 7.23 -24.42 42.46
C THR A 490 6.34 -24.34 41.22
N TYR A 491 5.05 -24.65 41.35
CA TYR A 491 4.09 -24.55 40.25
C TYR A 491 4.01 -23.11 39.71
N TRP A 492 3.92 -22.12 40.61
CA TRP A 492 3.81 -20.72 40.21
C TRP A 492 5.10 -20.14 39.64
N SER A 493 6.27 -20.57 40.11
CA SER A 493 7.53 -20.15 39.50
C SER A 493 7.68 -20.73 38.09
N GLU A 494 7.36 -22.01 37.91
CA GLU A 494 7.40 -22.66 36.58
C GLU A 494 6.39 -22.02 35.62
N ALA A 495 5.16 -21.74 36.08
CA ALA A 495 4.17 -21.05 35.26
C ALA A 495 4.61 -19.62 34.88
N ALA A 496 5.24 -18.88 35.79
CA ALA A 496 5.79 -17.56 35.47
C ALA A 496 6.91 -17.63 34.42
N ASP A 497 7.80 -18.62 34.54
CA ASP A 497 8.88 -18.85 33.57
C ASP A 497 8.33 -19.28 32.19
N GLU A 498 7.28 -20.10 32.15
CA GLU A 498 6.61 -20.50 30.91
C GLU A 498 5.95 -19.33 30.18
N LEU A 499 5.23 -18.45 30.91
CA LEU A 499 4.64 -17.24 30.33
C LEU A 499 5.73 -16.28 29.83
N ALA A 500 6.81 -16.11 30.60
CA ALA A 500 7.95 -15.29 30.19
C ALA A 500 8.63 -15.85 28.92
N ALA A 501 8.75 -17.18 28.79
CA ALA A 501 9.28 -17.85 27.61
C ALA A 501 8.41 -17.65 26.36
N GLN A 502 7.11 -17.41 26.53
CA GLN A 502 6.18 -17.04 25.45
C GLN A 502 6.31 -15.56 25.02
N GLY A 503 7.21 -14.81 25.68
CA GLY A 503 7.42 -13.39 25.41
C GLY A 503 6.45 -12.48 26.14
N GLU A 504 5.73 -13.00 27.13
CA GLU A 504 4.77 -12.23 27.93
C GLU A 504 5.45 -11.60 29.16
N ARG A 505 5.07 -10.36 29.48
CA ARG A 505 5.38 -9.72 30.75
C ARG A 505 4.41 -10.26 31.80
N VAL A 506 4.91 -10.88 32.86
CA VAL A 506 4.08 -11.56 33.86
C VAL A 506 3.81 -10.66 35.08
N LEU A 507 2.57 -10.61 35.54
CA LEU A 507 2.18 -10.02 36.83
C LEU A 507 1.47 -11.05 37.70
N ALA A 508 1.80 -11.09 38.98
CA ALA A 508 1.05 -11.83 39.98
C ALA A 508 -0.04 -10.96 40.59
N LEU A 509 -1.24 -11.56 40.76
CA LEU A 509 -2.40 -10.92 41.36
C LEU A 509 -2.74 -11.65 42.67
N ALA A 510 -2.88 -10.89 43.76
CA ALA A 510 -3.18 -11.43 45.07
C ALA A 510 -4.16 -10.53 45.83
N TRP A 511 -4.79 -11.09 46.86
CA TRP A 511 -5.70 -10.36 47.74
C TRP A 511 -5.58 -10.78 49.20
N SER A 512 -6.13 -9.97 50.10
CA SER A 512 -6.36 -10.33 51.50
C SER A 512 -7.69 -9.74 51.97
N LYS A 513 -8.55 -10.61 52.51
CA LYS A 513 -9.81 -10.21 53.16
C LYS A 513 -9.55 -9.93 54.63
N ASN A 514 -10.02 -8.78 55.11
CA ASN A 514 -9.81 -8.30 56.47
C ASN A 514 -8.33 -8.31 56.89
N PRO A 515 -7.46 -7.58 56.15
CA PRO A 515 -6.01 -7.61 56.34
C PRO A 515 -5.52 -7.05 57.70
N GLY A 516 -6.39 -6.44 58.50
CA GLY A 516 -6.04 -5.93 59.84
C GLY A 516 -5.16 -4.69 59.85
N VAL A 517 -5.04 -4.00 58.71
CA VAL A 517 -4.22 -2.78 58.55
C VAL A 517 -5.01 -1.51 58.84
N GLY A 518 -4.35 -0.49 59.39
CA GLY A 518 -4.95 0.81 59.67
C GLY A 518 -5.43 1.54 58.42
N THR A 519 -6.51 2.32 58.53
CA THR A 519 -7.22 2.94 57.39
C THR A 519 -6.59 4.21 56.81
N LYS A 520 -5.45 4.68 57.31
CA LYS A 520 -4.91 6.03 56.99
C LYS A 520 -3.40 6.13 56.73
N SER A 521 -2.68 5.01 56.68
CA SER A 521 -1.22 5.02 56.41
C SER A 521 -0.72 3.66 55.91
N LEU A 522 -1.22 3.19 54.77
CA LEU A 522 -0.74 1.96 54.15
C LEU A 522 0.67 2.18 53.58
N THR A 523 1.69 1.60 54.20
CA THR A 523 3.10 1.68 53.74
C THR A 523 3.57 0.32 53.21
N PRO A 524 4.65 0.27 52.40
CA PRO A 524 5.20 -1.01 51.91
C PRO A 524 5.53 -2.03 53.01
N ALA A 525 5.88 -1.56 54.21
CA ALA A 525 6.15 -2.42 55.37
C ALA A 525 4.88 -3.10 55.93
N ASP A 526 3.71 -2.58 55.62
CA ASP A 526 2.42 -3.07 56.11
C ASP A 526 1.83 -4.18 55.21
N LEU A 527 2.53 -4.59 54.15
CA LEU A 527 2.07 -5.66 53.26
C LEU A 527 2.09 -7.02 54.01
N PRO A 528 0.93 -7.69 54.19
CA PRO A 528 0.87 -8.96 54.93
C PRO A 528 1.74 -10.04 54.28
N LYS A 529 2.23 -10.99 55.08
CA LYS A 529 2.82 -12.25 54.58
C LYS A 529 1.80 -13.37 54.41
N SER A 530 0.52 -13.06 54.60
CA SER A 530 -0.62 -13.98 54.55
C SER A 530 -1.56 -13.66 53.38
N LEU A 531 -1.01 -13.11 52.28
CA LEU A 531 -1.79 -12.87 51.06
C LEU A 531 -2.22 -14.20 50.44
N VAL A 532 -3.39 -14.20 49.81
CA VAL A 532 -3.85 -15.33 49.00
C VAL A 532 -3.58 -14.99 47.54
N LEU A 533 -2.77 -15.80 46.87
CA LEU A 533 -2.48 -15.66 45.45
C LEU A 533 -3.71 -16.10 44.63
N LEU A 534 -4.16 -15.24 43.72
CA LEU A 534 -5.27 -15.55 42.82
C LEU A 534 -4.78 -16.17 41.51
N GLY A 535 -3.69 -15.64 40.97
CA GLY A 535 -3.13 -16.11 39.72
C GLY A 535 -2.06 -15.21 39.11
N LEU A 536 -1.57 -15.63 37.96
CA LEU A 536 -0.67 -14.85 37.12
C LEU A 536 -1.41 -14.37 35.88
N VAL A 537 -1.10 -13.16 35.42
CA VAL A 537 -1.51 -12.68 34.10
C VAL A 537 -0.26 -12.42 33.27
N GLY A 538 -0.27 -12.89 32.04
CA GLY A 538 0.77 -12.63 31.06
C GLY A 538 0.29 -11.57 30.07
N LEU A 539 1.04 -10.49 29.96
CA LEU A 539 0.75 -9.35 29.10
C LEU A 539 1.70 -9.33 27.91
N MET A 540 1.19 -9.07 26.71
CA MET A 540 2.03 -8.89 25.53
C MET A 540 1.53 -7.73 24.68
N ASP A 541 2.39 -7.26 23.78
CA ASP A 541 2.02 -6.40 22.67
C ASP A 541 1.65 -7.30 21.47
N PRO A 542 0.34 -7.46 21.14
CA PRO A 542 -0.11 -8.45 20.19
C PRO A 542 0.26 -8.06 18.73
N PRO A 543 0.61 -9.05 17.89
CA PRO A 543 0.76 -8.85 16.45
C PRO A 543 -0.53 -8.36 15.79
N ARG A 544 -0.39 -7.51 14.77
CA ARG A 544 -1.50 -7.12 13.90
C ARG A 544 -1.96 -8.30 13.06
N LYS A 545 -3.27 -8.54 12.96
CA LYS A 545 -3.83 -9.62 12.13
C LYS A 545 -3.43 -9.45 10.67
N GLU A 546 -3.54 -8.23 10.17
CA GLU A 546 -3.14 -7.84 8.82
C GLU A 546 -1.62 -7.97 8.58
N ALA A 547 -0.79 -7.81 9.60
CA ALA A 547 0.66 -8.03 9.47
C ALA A 547 0.98 -9.52 9.30
N ILE A 548 0.30 -10.43 10.01
CA ILE A 548 0.46 -11.88 9.84
C ILE A 548 0.12 -12.30 8.40
N GLU A 549 -1.00 -11.80 7.87
CA GLU A 549 -1.42 -12.08 6.49
C GLU A 549 -0.43 -11.52 5.46
N ALA A 550 0.03 -10.28 5.68
CA ALA A 550 1.00 -9.61 4.81
C ALA A 550 2.36 -10.33 4.79
N VAL A 551 2.87 -10.78 5.95
CA VAL A 551 4.09 -11.59 6.04
C VAL A 551 3.93 -12.92 5.30
N SER A 552 2.78 -13.60 5.47
CA SER A 552 2.46 -14.83 4.74
C SER A 552 2.46 -14.63 3.22
N GLU A 553 1.88 -13.53 2.75
CA GLU A 553 1.87 -13.18 1.33
C GLU A 553 3.27 -12.88 0.79
N CYS A 554 4.09 -12.16 1.55
CA CYS A 554 5.49 -11.89 1.21
C CYS A 554 6.29 -13.19 1.03
N HIS A 555 6.17 -14.14 1.98
CA HIS A 555 6.84 -15.43 1.91
C HIS A 555 6.39 -16.27 0.71
N LYS A 556 5.09 -16.29 0.39
CA LYS A 556 4.56 -16.96 -0.83
C LYS A 556 5.17 -16.38 -2.12
N GLY A 557 5.51 -15.09 -2.11
CA GLY A 557 6.16 -14.38 -3.22
C GLY A 557 7.69 -14.39 -3.19
N GLY A 558 8.31 -15.20 -2.34
CA GLY A 558 9.77 -15.31 -2.22
C GLY A 558 10.45 -14.08 -1.60
N ILE A 559 9.71 -13.22 -0.91
CA ILE A 559 10.25 -12.07 -0.16
C ILE A 559 10.46 -12.53 1.28
N ARG A 560 11.69 -12.47 1.80
CA ARG A 560 11.95 -12.76 3.22
C ARG A 560 11.68 -11.54 4.08
N VAL A 561 10.93 -11.71 5.16
CA VAL A 561 10.73 -10.68 6.18
C VAL A 561 11.73 -10.91 7.32
N THR A 562 12.33 -9.85 7.81
CA THR A 562 13.30 -9.87 8.91
C THR A 562 12.87 -8.88 9.98
N MET A 563 12.70 -9.38 11.19
CA MET A 563 12.36 -8.58 12.34
C MET A 563 13.64 -8.06 12.99
N ILE A 564 13.70 -6.75 13.18
CA ILE A 564 14.73 -6.11 13.99
C ILE A 564 14.03 -5.47 15.20
N THR A 565 14.56 -5.67 16.40
CA THR A 565 13.91 -5.19 17.62
C THR A 565 14.90 -4.92 18.76
N GLY A 566 14.50 -4.03 19.67
CA GLY A 566 15.18 -3.78 20.94
C GLY A 566 14.81 -4.80 22.04
N ASP A 567 13.87 -5.71 21.78
CA ASP A 567 13.44 -6.73 22.74
C ASP A 567 14.54 -7.75 23.04
N HIS A 568 14.35 -8.51 24.11
CA HIS A 568 15.20 -9.65 24.43
C HIS A 568 15.05 -10.79 23.40
N LYS A 569 16.11 -11.56 23.21
CA LYS A 569 16.22 -12.62 22.18
C LYS A 569 15.06 -13.63 22.20
N ILE A 570 14.66 -14.07 23.39
CA ILE A 570 13.57 -15.06 23.59
C ILE A 570 12.22 -14.47 23.17
N THR A 571 11.88 -13.29 23.69
CA THR A 571 10.63 -12.57 23.36
C THR A 571 10.55 -12.26 21.87
N ALA A 572 11.64 -11.78 21.27
CA ALA A 572 11.71 -11.48 19.84
C ALA A 572 11.45 -12.73 18.98
N ALA A 573 12.04 -13.88 19.34
CA ALA A 573 11.82 -15.13 18.63
C ALA A 573 10.37 -15.64 18.78
N ALA A 574 9.78 -15.52 19.97
CA ALA A 574 8.38 -15.91 20.21
C ALA A 574 7.40 -15.06 19.36
N ILE A 575 7.55 -13.73 19.38
CA ILE A 575 6.70 -12.82 18.59
C ILE A 575 6.93 -13.03 17.08
N ALA A 576 8.17 -13.22 16.66
CA ALA A 576 8.49 -13.52 15.27
C ALA A 576 7.78 -14.78 14.77
N LYS A 577 7.74 -15.85 15.59
CA LYS A 577 7.01 -17.07 15.27
C LYS A 577 5.52 -16.83 15.04
N MET A 578 4.88 -16.00 15.88
CA MET A 578 3.46 -15.66 15.74
C MET A 578 3.17 -14.91 14.42
N LEU A 579 4.12 -14.08 13.99
CA LEU A 579 4.07 -13.38 12.69
C LEU A 579 4.44 -14.27 11.50
N GLY A 580 4.90 -15.49 11.73
CA GLY A 580 5.41 -16.40 10.69
C GLY A 580 6.81 -16.03 10.19
N ILE A 581 7.62 -15.34 11.01
CA ILE A 581 9.00 -14.93 10.76
C ILE A 581 9.95 -15.86 11.53
N GLY A 582 10.88 -16.49 10.81
CA GLY A 582 11.83 -17.44 11.41
C GLY A 582 11.18 -18.73 11.94
N ASP A 583 11.93 -19.48 12.73
CA ASP A 583 11.53 -20.78 13.32
C ASP A 583 11.05 -20.67 14.78
N GLY A 584 11.07 -19.45 15.34
CA GLY A 584 10.75 -19.16 16.74
C GLY A 584 11.83 -19.53 17.75
N LYS A 585 13.05 -19.88 17.31
CA LYS A 585 14.19 -20.24 18.17
C LYS A 585 15.46 -19.48 17.81
N THR A 586 15.68 -19.30 16.52
CA THR A 586 16.87 -18.69 15.94
C THR A 586 16.73 -17.18 15.90
N ALA A 587 17.44 -16.52 16.80
CA ALA A 587 17.60 -15.06 16.83
C ALA A 587 19.07 -14.71 17.13
N VAL A 588 19.50 -13.50 16.75
CA VAL A 588 20.85 -13.01 17.01
C VAL A 588 20.74 -11.69 17.79
N ALA A 589 21.40 -11.61 18.93
CA ALA A 589 21.42 -10.41 19.76
C ALA A 589 22.46 -9.39 19.24
N GLY A 590 22.26 -8.10 19.54
CA GLY A 590 23.19 -7.03 19.15
C GLY A 590 24.64 -7.30 19.55
N VAL A 591 24.88 -7.81 20.76
CA VAL A 591 26.22 -8.18 21.24
C VAL A 591 26.90 -9.25 20.37
N GLU A 592 26.11 -10.17 19.80
CA GLU A 592 26.61 -11.18 18.86
C GLU A 592 26.99 -10.52 17.52
N ILE A 593 26.18 -9.57 17.03
CA ILE A 593 26.47 -8.80 15.80
C ILE A 593 27.78 -8.00 15.94
N GLU A 594 28.01 -7.39 17.10
CA GLU A 594 29.20 -6.59 17.37
C GLU A 594 30.48 -7.41 17.34
N SER A 595 30.42 -8.67 17.79
CA SER A 595 31.54 -9.61 17.73
C SER A 595 31.83 -10.15 16.33
N MET A 596 30.88 -10.04 15.39
CA MET A 596 31.02 -10.54 14.02
C MET A 596 31.74 -9.54 13.12
N ASN A 597 32.67 -10.02 12.31
CA ASN A 597 33.18 -9.25 11.16
C ASN A 597 32.14 -9.23 10.02
N ASP A 598 32.35 -8.36 9.03
CA ASP A 598 31.36 -8.14 7.96
C ASP A 598 31.10 -9.39 7.10
N GLY A 599 32.10 -10.25 6.89
CA GLY A 599 31.94 -11.52 6.15
C GLY A 599 31.13 -12.56 6.93
N ALA A 600 31.34 -12.66 8.24
CA ALA A 600 30.55 -13.52 9.11
C ALA A 600 29.10 -13.03 9.19
N LEU A 601 28.90 -11.71 9.35
CA LEU A 601 27.57 -11.12 9.36
C LEU A 601 26.85 -11.35 8.02
N GLN A 602 27.56 -11.25 6.90
CA GLN A 602 27.04 -11.54 5.57
C GLN A 602 26.52 -12.98 5.42
N GLU A 603 27.17 -13.97 6.05
CA GLU A 603 26.67 -15.35 6.04
C GLU A 603 25.49 -15.53 7.00
N VAL A 604 25.54 -14.93 8.19
CA VAL A 604 24.46 -15.01 9.20
C VAL A 604 23.14 -14.48 8.66
N VAL A 605 23.14 -13.32 7.99
CA VAL A 605 21.91 -12.74 7.42
C VAL A 605 21.28 -13.60 6.32
N ARG A 606 21.99 -14.60 5.76
CA ARG A 606 21.41 -15.56 4.82
C ARG A 606 20.50 -16.58 5.47
N HIS A 607 20.65 -16.83 6.77
CA HIS A 607 19.92 -17.90 7.46
C HIS A 607 19.04 -17.37 8.59
N VAL A 608 19.37 -16.21 9.17
CA VAL A 608 18.64 -15.62 10.31
C VAL A 608 17.69 -14.51 9.87
N ASP A 609 16.48 -14.50 10.44
CA ASP A 609 15.43 -13.50 10.20
C ASP A 609 15.08 -12.64 11.44
N VAL A 610 15.66 -12.92 12.61
CA VAL A 610 15.33 -12.22 13.85
C VAL A 610 16.59 -11.66 14.49
N PHE A 611 16.65 -10.35 14.63
CA PHE A 611 17.73 -9.63 15.28
C PHE A 611 17.19 -8.84 16.48
N ALA A 612 17.67 -9.20 17.68
CA ALA A 612 17.17 -8.69 18.95
C ALA A 612 18.22 -7.79 19.62
N ARG A 613 17.81 -6.91 20.54
CA ARG A 613 18.70 -5.90 21.17
C ARG A 613 19.59 -5.17 20.15
N ALA A 614 19.07 -4.90 18.95
CA ALA A 614 19.85 -4.30 17.88
C ALA A 614 19.96 -2.78 18.07
N SER A 615 21.18 -2.24 17.95
CA SER A 615 21.42 -0.80 18.00
C SER A 615 21.20 -0.18 16.61
N PRO A 616 21.17 1.16 16.51
CA PRO A 616 21.09 1.86 15.22
C PRO A 616 22.22 1.48 14.25
N GLU A 617 23.44 1.32 14.76
CA GLU A 617 24.61 0.90 13.99
C GLU A 617 24.44 -0.53 13.48
N HIS A 618 23.87 -1.42 14.30
CA HIS A 618 23.55 -2.79 13.90
C HIS A 618 22.54 -2.81 12.75
N LYS A 619 21.49 -1.99 12.77
CA LYS A 619 20.53 -1.86 11.66
C LYS A 619 21.23 -1.51 10.34
N LEU A 620 22.13 -0.53 10.36
CA LEU A 620 22.90 -0.14 9.18
C LEU A 620 23.83 -1.27 8.68
N ARG A 621 24.52 -1.96 9.60
CA ARG A 621 25.40 -3.09 9.25
C ARG A 621 24.61 -4.26 8.65
N LEU A 622 23.44 -4.56 9.18
CA LEU A 622 22.53 -5.59 8.66
C LEU A 622 22.09 -5.26 7.23
N VAL A 623 21.65 -4.02 6.97
CA VAL A 623 21.28 -3.58 5.62
C VAL A 623 22.44 -3.78 4.63
N LYS A 624 23.66 -3.36 5.00
CA LYS A 624 24.86 -3.53 4.16
C LYS A 624 25.20 -4.99 3.90
N ALA A 625 25.14 -5.84 4.93
CA ALA A 625 25.42 -7.27 4.81
C ALA A 625 24.41 -7.99 3.89
N ILE A 626 23.13 -7.62 3.97
CA ILE A 626 22.07 -8.15 3.11
C ILE A 626 22.27 -7.67 1.66
N GLN A 627 22.57 -6.38 1.46
CA GLN A 627 22.88 -5.83 0.14
C GLN A 627 24.12 -6.50 -0.49
N ALA A 628 25.14 -6.83 0.30
CA ALA A 628 26.34 -7.54 -0.17
C ALA A 628 26.02 -8.95 -0.71
N ASN A 629 24.88 -9.53 -0.34
CA ASN A 629 24.37 -10.78 -0.91
C ASN A 629 23.56 -10.59 -2.20
N GLY A 630 23.51 -9.37 -2.76
CA GLY A 630 22.75 -9.03 -3.97
C GLY A 630 21.24 -8.96 -3.76
N GLN A 631 20.78 -8.85 -2.52
CA GLN A 631 19.37 -8.71 -2.18
C GLN A 631 18.95 -7.24 -2.15
N VAL A 632 17.78 -6.93 -2.70
CA VAL A 632 17.14 -5.61 -2.60
C VAL A 632 16.42 -5.50 -1.27
N VAL A 633 16.80 -4.50 -0.47
CA VAL A 633 16.36 -4.32 0.92
C VAL A 633 15.39 -3.15 1.04
N ALA A 634 14.19 -3.45 1.54
CA ALA A 634 13.33 -2.45 2.14
C ALA A 634 13.57 -2.44 3.66
N MET A 635 13.78 -1.26 4.25
CA MET A 635 13.95 -1.10 5.70
C MET A 635 12.84 -0.20 6.23
N THR A 636 12.14 -0.59 7.30
CA THR A 636 11.21 0.28 8.02
C THR A 636 11.88 0.90 9.23
N GLY A 637 11.47 2.10 9.62
CA GLY A 637 11.96 2.76 10.82
C GLY A 637 11.12 3.98 11.18
N ASP A 638 11.06 4.29 12.47
CA ASP A 638 10.29 5.40 13.02
C ASP A 638 11.20 6.41 13.74
N GLY A 639 12.19 5.96 14.49
CA GLY A 639 13.10 6.81 15.27
C GLY A 639 14.22 7.45 14.44
N VAL A 640 14.71 8.63 14.87
CA VAL A 640 15.84 9.36 14.23
C VAL A 640 17.04 8.45 13.96
N ASN A 641 17.28 7.54 14.91
CA ASN A 641 18.30 6.50 14.86
C ASN A 641 18.23 5.58 13.64
N ASP A 642 17.05 5.42 13.02
CA ASP A 642 16.87 4.57 11.84
C ASP A 642 17.21 5.29 10.54
N ALA A 643 17.34 6.62 10.56
CA ALA A 643 17.57 7.42 9.38
C ALA A 643 18.80 6.97 8.55
N PRO A 644 19.97 6.62 9.14
CA PRO A 644 21.10 6.11 8.37
C PRO A 644 20.79 4.78 7.67
N ALA A 645 20.09 3.87 8.35
CA ALA A 645 19.70 2.57 7.78
C ALA A 645 18.64 2.73 6.68
N LEU A 646 17.63 3.59 6.90
CA LEU A 646 16.61 3.96 5.91
C LEU A 646 17.23 4.59 4.65
N LYS A 647 18.19 5.50 4.84
CA LYS A 647 18.89 6.16 3.73
C LYS A 647 19.75 5.19 2.93
N ARG A 648 20.34 4.20 3.60
CA ARG A 648 21.20 3.19 2.98
C ARG A 648 20.43 2.08 2.28
N ALA A 649 19.24 1.73 2.79
CA ALA A 649 18.38 0.73 2.18
C ALA A 649 18.01 1.12 0.75
N ASP A 650 17.77 0.12 -0.10
CA ASP A 650 17.32 0.37 -1.48
C ASP A 650 15.95 1.08 -1.46
N ILE A 651 15.11 0.72 -0.48
CA ILE A 651 13.88 1.43 -0.13
C ILE A 651 13.81 1.67 1.38
N GLY A 652 14.12 2.90 1.81
CA GLY A 652 13.77 3.36 3.16
C GLY A 652 12.26 3.61 3.27
N VAL A 653 11.63 3.07 4.30
CA VAL A 653 10.21 3.22 4.63
C VAL A 653 10.07 3.87 6.00
N ALA A 654 9.47 5.05 6.06
CA ALA A 654 9.19 5.73 7.32
C ALA A 654 7.73 5.55 7.74
N MET A 655 7.51 5.56 9.04
CA MET A 655 6.18 5.61 9.64
C MET A 655 5.61 7.03 9.50
N GLY A 656 4.35 7.15 9.12
CA GLY A 656 3.68 8.42 8.85
C GLY A 656 3.15 9.09 10.11
N ILE A 657 2.67 8.29 11.08
CA ILE A 657 2.12 8.77 12.35
C ILE A 657 3.24 8.84 13.38
N LYS A 658 3.93 7.72 13.63
CA LYS A 658 4.98 7.62 14.66
C LYS A 658 6.37 8.04 14.17
N GLY A 659 6.59 8.01 12.87
CA GLY A 659 7.91 8.27 12.32
C GLY A 659 8.31 9.73 12.50
N THR A 660 9.55 9.93 12.92
CA THR A 660 10.13 11.27 13.04
C THR A 660 10.27 11.93 11.69
N GLU A 661 10.35 13.25 11.74
CA GLU A 661 10.78 14.09 10.62
C GLU A 661 11.94 13.55 9.79
N VAL A 662 12.98 13.17 10.53
CA VAL A 662 14.25 12.75 9.99
C VAL A 662 14.10 11.42 9.26
N THR A 663 13.32 10.48 9.80
CA THR A 663 13.06 9.21 9.13
C THR A 663 12.21 9.40 7.88
N LYS A 664 11.15 10.23 7.94
CA LYS A 664 10.36 10.56 6.75
C LYS A 664 11.23 11.18 5.66
N GLU A 665 12.14 12.11 5.99
CA GLU A 665 13.07 12.74 5.04
C GLU A 665 14.11 11.79 4.48
N ALA A 666 14.62 10.88 5.30
CA ALA A 666 15.57 9.85 4.88
C ALA A 666 14.93 8.79 3.96
N ALA A 667 13.64 8.50 4.17
CA ALA A 667 12.91 7.45 3.49
C ALA A 667 12.49 7.82 2.05
N ALA A 668 12.40 6.78 1.22
CA ALA A 668 11.86 6.86 -0.13
C ALA A 668 10.33 6.74 -0.16
N MET A 669 9.75 6.10 0.87
CA MET A 669 8.32 5.87 1.06
C MET A 669 7.90 6.20 2.50
N VAL A 670 6.69 6.71 2.70
CA VAL A 670 6.09 6.97 4.01
C VAL A 670 4.76 6.20 4.10
N LEU A 671 4.53 5.48 5.19
CA LEU A 671 3.28 4.77 5.46
C LEU A 671 2.34 5.66 6.27
N ALA A 672 1.30 6.20 5.65
CA ALA A 672 0.37 7.12 6.31
C ALA A 672 -0.39 6.50 7.50
N ASP A 673 -0.48 5.17 7.55
CA ASP A 673 -1.23 4.40 8.54
C ASP A 673 -0.37 3.55 9.48
N ASP A 674 0.96 3.66 9.38
CA ASP A 674 1.91 2.89 10.18
C ASP A 674 1.73 1.36 10.07
N ASN A 675 1.18 0.86 8.96
CA ASN A 675 0.82 -0.54 8.82
C ASN A 675 1.75 -1.32 7.87
N PHE A 676 2.29 -2.45 8.33
CA PHE A 676 3.10 -3.34 7.49
C PHE A 676 2.36 -3.84 6.23
N ALA A 677 1.03 -4.01 6.28
CA ALA A 677 0.23 -4.44 5.14
C ALA A 677 0.34 -3.46 3.95
N SER A 678 0.52 -2.17 4.21
CA SER A 678 0.69 -1.12 3.20
C SER A 678 2.01 -1.28 2.42
N ILE A 679 3.06 -1.85 3.04
CA ILE A 679 4.31 -2.20 2.34
C ILE A 679 4.05 -3.32 1.34
N THR A 680 3.31 -4.36 1.75
CA THR A 680 2.99 -5.49 0.87
C THR A 680 2.12 -5.03 -0.30
N ALA A 681 1.18 -4.11 -0.05
CA ALA A 681 0.41 -3.45 -1.10
C ALA A 681 1.29 -2.63 -2.06
N ALA A 682 2.24 -1.85 -1.54
CA ALA A 682 3.17 -1.08 -2.37
C ALA A 682 4.07 -1.98 -3.22
N VAL A 683 4.56 -3.11 -2.69
CA VAL A 683 5.33 -4.10 -3.46
C VAL A 683 4.49 -4.69 -4.60
N ARG A 684 3.21 -5.02 -4.35
CA ARG A 684 2.28 -5.50 -5.39
C ARG A 684 2.12 -4.48 -6.52
N GLU A 685 1.91 -3.21 -6.17
CA GLU A 685 1.79 -2.12 -7.15
C GLU A 685 3.10 -1.90 -7.91
N GLY A 686 4.25 -1.94 -7.23
CA GLY A 686 5.58 -1.80 -7.87
C GLY A 686 5.85 -2.92 -8.89
N ARG A 687 5.53 -4.17 -8.53
CA ARG A 687 5.60 -5.32 -9.46
C ARG A 687 4.66 -5.13 -10.65
N THR A 688 3.47 -4.57 -10.43
CA THR A 688 2.48 -4.32 -11.49
C THR A 688 2.94 -3.23 -12.45
N VAL A 689 3.49 -2.13 -11.94
CA VAL A 689 4.06 -1.05 -12.74
C VAL A 689 5.17 -1.59 -13.65
N TYR A 690 6.10 -2.38 -13.10
CA TYR A 690 7.16 -3.00 -13.90
C TYR A 690 6.60 -3.92 -14.99
N ASN A 691 5.64 -4.79 -14.65
CA ASN A 691 5.00 -5.68 -15.63
C ASN A 691 4.28 -4.90 -16.74
N ASN A 692 3.62 -3.79 -16.42
CA ASN A 692 2.95 -2.95 -17.41
C ASN A 692 3.95 -2.26 -18.34
N ILE A 693 5.10 -1.81 -17.83
CA ILE A 693 6.20 -1.28 -18.65
C ILE A 693 6.77 -2.37 -19.58
N GLU A 694 6.99 -3.59 -19.07
CA GLU A 694 7.44 -4.72 -19.88
C GLU A 694 6.43 -5.06 -20.99
N LYS A 695 5.13 -5.12 -20.67
CA LYS A 695 4.06 -5.34 -21.66
C LYS A 695 4.01 -4.25 -22.72
N ALA A 696 4.19 -2.99 -22.33
CA ALA A 696 4.22 -1.87 -23.25
C ALA A 696 5.38 -1.99 -24.25
N LEU A 697 6.57 -2.41 -23.78
CA LEU A 697 7.71 -2.71 -24.65
C LEU A 697 7.44 -3.89 -25.58
N LEU A 698 6.87 -4.98 -25.05
CA LEU A 698 6.48 -6.17 -25.83
C LEU A 698 5.36 -5.89 -26.83
N PHE A 699 4.62 -4.80 -26.65
CA PHE A 699 3.63 -4.31 -27.60
C PHE A 699 4.27 -3.43 -28.68
N MET A 700 5.02 -2.39 -28.30
CA MET A 700 5.54 -1.38 -29.23
C MET A 700 6.71 -1.87 -30.10
N LEU A 701 7.63 -2.65 -29.54
CA LEU A 701 8.84 -3.03 -30.27
C LEU A 701 8.56 -3.95 -31.48
N PRO A 702 7.76 -5.03 -31.37
CA PRO A 702 7.48 -5.86 -32.54
C PRO A 702 6.74 -5.10 -33.65
N THR A 703 5.85 -4.17 -33.28
CA THR A 703 5.07 -3.38 -34.24
C THR A 703 5.94 -2.35 -34.97
N ASN A 704 6.94 -1.80 -34.29
CA ASN A 704 7.95 -0.93 -34.88
C ASN A 704 8.88 -1.71 -35.82
N VAL A 705 9.33 -2.90 -35.38
CA VAL A 705 10.14 -3.80 -36.20
C VAL A 705 9.38 -4.25 -37.44
N ALA A 706 8.09 -4.57 -37.35
CA ALA A 706 7.26 -4.93 -38.50
C ALA A 706 7.26 -3.82 -39.57
N GLN A 707 7.09 -2.55 -39.15
CA GLN A 707 7.10 -1.40 -40.05
C GLN A 707 8.45 -1.24 -40.76
N ALA A 708 9.55 -1.38 -40.01
CA ALA A 708 10.90 -1.36 -40.58
C ALA A 708 11.12 -2.50 -41.59
N LEU A 709 10.67 -3.71 -41.25
CA LEU A 709 10.79 -4.88 -42.10
C LEU A 709 9.99 -4.73 -43.39
N VAL A 710 8.80 -4.12 -43.37
CA VAL A 710 7.99 -3.88 -44.58
C VAL A 710 8.76 -3.01 -45.57
N ILE A 711 9.43 -1.96 -45.10
CA ILE A 711 10.27 -1.10 -45.95
C ILE A 711 11.51 -1.87 -46.42
N LEU A 712 12.21 -2.55 -45.51
CA LEU A 712 13.42 -3.31 -45.82
C LEU A 712 13.16 -4.34 -46.92
N VAL A 713 12.10 -5.14 -46.79
CA VAL A 713 11.72 -6.16 -47.77
C VAL A 713 11.30 -5.53 -49.10
N ALA A 714 10.65 -4.37 -49.10
CA ALA A 714 10.32 -3.65 -50.33
C ALA A 714 11.56 -3.23 -51.12
N ILE A 715 12.58 -2.72 -50.43
CA ILE A 715 13.85 -2.31 -51.06
C ILE A 715 14.63 -3.54 -51.54
N VAL A 716 14.72 -4.57 -50.69
CA VAL A 716 15.42 -5.82 -51.04
C VAL A 716 14.71 -6.56 -52.17
N GLY A 717 13.38 -6.50 -52.24
CA GLY A 717 12.55 -7.08 -53.29
C GLY A 717 12.45 -6.23 -54.55
N GLY A 718 12.67 -4.91 -54.45
CA GLY A 718 12.60 -3.96 -55.56
C GLY A 718 11.19 -3.65 -56.03
N PHE A 719 10.23 -3.61 -55.11
CA PHE A 719 8.87 -3.20 -55.39
C PHE A 719 8.54 -1.89 -54.67
N ILE A 720 7.43 -1.27 -55.07
CA ILE A 720 6.98 0.03 -54.57
C ILE A 720 6.78 -0.04 -53.05
N LEU A 721 7.23 0.98 -52.32
CA LEU A 721 7.10 1.05 -50.86
C LEU A 721 5.62 0.86 -50.43
N PRO A 722 5.29 -0.23 -49.68
CA PRO A 722 3.94 -0.51 -49.24
C PRO A 722 3.42 0.47 -48.19
N ILE A 723 4.33 1.13 -47.47
CA ILE A 723 4.03 2.14 -46.46
C ILE A 723 5.07 3.26 -46.57
N THR A 724 4.65 4.51 -46.49
CA THR A 724 5.53 5.68 -46.56
C THR A 724 5.93 6.19 -45.16
N ALA A 725 7.00 6.98 -45.06
CA ALA A 725 7.46 7.55 -43.78
C ALA A 725 6.38 8.42 -43.07
N PRO A 726 5.62 9.29 -43.77
CA PRO A 726 4.48 9.99 -43.15
C PRO A 726 3.42 9.06 -42.55
N GLN A 727 3.11 7.95 -43.24
CA GLN A 727 2.11 6.98 -42.77
C GLN A 727 2.59 6.22 -41.53
N ILE A 728 3.88 5.89 -41.45
CA ILE A 728 4.52 5.30 -40.25
C ILE A 728 4.43 6.25 -39.06
N LEU A 729 4.75 7.54 -39.25
CA LEU A 729 4.62 8.54 -38.18
C LEU A 729 3.19 8.63 -37.66
N TRP A 730 2.20 8.61 -38.57
CA TRP A 730 0.80 8.58 -38.20
C TRP A 730 0.47 7.35 -37.35
N VAL A 731 0.83 6.15 -37.82
CA VAL A 731 0.60 4.88 -37.11
C VAL A 731 1.24 4.91 -35.72
N ASN A 732 2.51 5.29 -35.62
CA ASN A 732 3.25 5.34 -34.36
C ASN A 732 2.64 6.34 -33.37
N MET A 733 2.24 7.52 -33.84
CA MET A 733 1.60 8.55 -33.00
C MET A 733 0.25 8.05 -32.45
N ILE A 734 -0.65 7.57 -33.31
CA ILE A 734 -1.99 7.17 -32.86
C ILE A 734 -1.93 5.92 -31.97
N THR A 735 -1.10 4.93 -32.31
CA THR A 735 -1.08 3.66 -31.59
C THR A 735 -0.33 3.78 -30.27
N SER A 736 0.74 4.56 -30.21
CA SER A 736 1.45 4.79 -28.93
C SER A 736 0.56 5.50 -27.92
N VAL A 737 -0.19 6.52 -28.36
CA VAL A 737 -1.06 7.31 -27.48
C VAL A 737 -2.36 6.58 -27.13
N ALA A 738 -3.04 5.98 -28.11
CA ALA A 738 -4.36 5.38 -27.89
C ALA A 738 -4.31 3.91 -27.43
N LEU A 739 -3.30 3.13 -27.85
CA LEU A 739 -3.17 1.71 -27.47
C LEU A 739 -2.06 1.50 -26.44
N GLY A 740 -0.91 2.16 -26.60
CA GLY A 740 0.20 2.06 -25.65
C GLY A 740 -0.19 2.50 -24.24
N LEU A 741 -0.88 3.64 -24.12
CA LEU A 741 -1.35 4.16 -22.83
C LEU A 741 -2.33 3.22 -22.11
N VAL A 742 -3.15 2.45 -22.86
CA VAL A 742 -4.09 1.48 -22.28
C VAL A 742 -3.37 0.43 -21.44
N ILE A 743 -2.16 0.03 -21.86
CA ILE A 743 -1.35 -0.97 -21.16
C ILE A 743 -0.92 -0.46 -19.79
N SER A 744 -0.67 0.84 -19.64
CA SER A 744 -0.35 1.46 -18.35
C SER A 744 -1.46 1.31 -17.31
N PHE A 745 -2.71 1.15 -17.76
CA PHE A 745 -3.89 0.98 -16.89
C PHE A 745 -4.26 -0.48 -16.62
N GLU A 746 -3.51 -1.46 -17.14
CA GLU A 746 -3.81 -2.87 -16.87
C GLU A 746 -3.80 -3.16 -15.35
N PRO A 747 -4.76 -3.98 -14.87
CA PRO A 747 -4.80 -4.43 -13.49
C PRO A 747 -3.65 -5.39 -13.19
N HIS A 748 -3.42 -5.63 -11.91
CA HIS A 748 -2.42 -6.60 -11.47
C HIS A 748 -2.76 -8.02 -11.92
N GLU A 749 -1.75 -8.80 -12.30
CA GLU A 749 -1.92 -10.23 -12.58
C GLU A 749 -2.18 -11.00 -11.27
N HIS A 750 -3.01 -12.05 -11.32
CA HIS A 750 -3.42 -12.80 -10.12
C HIS A 750 -2.25 -13.45 -9.36
N ASP A 751 -1.15 -13.75 -10.04
CA ASP A 751 0.03 -14.39 -9.49
C ASP A 751 1.18 -13.41 -9.21
N VAL A 752 0.96 -12.09 -9.30
CA VAL A 752 2.01 -11.08 -9.14
C VAL A 752 2.74 -11.20 -7.79
N MET A 753 2.02 -11.58 -6.72
CA MET A 753 2.57 -11.81 -5.38
C MET A 753 3.02 -13.26 -5.14
N ARG A 754 2.88 -14.17 -6.11
CA ARG A 754 3.34 -15.57 -6.03
C ARG A 754 4.65 -15.81 -6.77
N ARG A 755 5.07 -14.86 -7.62
CA ARG A 755 6.36 -14.91 -8.33
C ARG A 755 7.49 -14.46 -7.40
N THR A 756 8.65 -15.08 -7.55
CA THR A 756 9.88 -14.68 -6.84
C THR A 756 10.32 -13.26 -7.24
N PRO A 757 11.03 -12.53 -6.37
CA PRO A 757 11.58 -11.21 -6.70
C PRO A 757 12.46 -11.28 -7.94
N ARG A 758 12.39 -10.24 -8.78
CA ARG A 758 13.24 -10.11 -9.97
C ARG A 758 14.69 -9.86 -9.54
N ALA A 759 15.65 -10.51 -10.21
CA ALA A 759 17.05 -10.14 -10.07
C ALA A 759 17.30 -8.73 -10.63
N VAL A 760 18.00 -7.88 -9.88
CA VAL A 760 18.26 -6.46 -10.25
C VAL A 760 18.91 -6.32 -11.63
N ASN A 761 19.82 -7.24 -11.96
CA ASN A 761 20.57 -7.25 -13.23
C ASN A 761 19.84 -7.98 -14.37
N ARG A 762 18.59 -8.42 -14.18
CA ARG A 762 17.83 -9.02 -15.29
C ARG A 762 17.54 -7.92 -16.32
N PRO A 763 17.96 -8.09 -17.59
CA PRO A 763 17.65 -7.13 -18.63
C PRO A 763 16.14 -7.09 -18.87
N ILE A 764 15.61 -5.89 -19.13
CA ILE A 764 14.21 -5.69 -19.49
C ILE A 764 13.82 -6.45 -20.77
N MET A 765 14.76 -6.59 -21.71
CA MET A 765 14.64 -7.43 -22.90
C MET A 765 15.33 -8.77 -22.65
N ASP A 766 14.58 -9.76 -22.18
CA ASP A 766 15.07 -11.13 -22.07
C ASP A 766 14.99 -11.88 -23.43
N GLY A 767 15.56 -13.10 -23.49
CA GLY A 767 15.57 -13.88 -24.72
C GLY A 767 14.16 -14.19 -25.27
N PHE A 768 13.16 -14.27 -24.38
CA PHE A 768 11.76 -14.42 -24.79
C PHE A 768 11.22 -13.13 -25.41
N ALA A 769 11.54 -11.95 -24.84
CA ALA A 769 11.15 -10.67 -25.40
C ALA A 769 11.74 -10.46 -26.80
N VAL A 770 13.01 -10.81 -27.00
CA VAL A 770 13.65 -10.74 -28.32
C VAL A 770 12.97 -11.69 -29.32
N TRP A 771 12.69 -12.92 -28.93
CA TRP A 771 11.92 -13.86 -29.75
C TRP A 771 10.55 -13.30 -30.12
N ARG A 772 9.81 -12.75 -29.15
CA ARG A 772 8.47 -12.16 -29.35
C ARG A 772 8.53 -11.01 -30.37
N VAL A 773 9.53 -10.14 -30.27
CA VAL A 773 9.75 -9.03 -31.21
C VAL A 773 9.94 -9.54 -32.63
N ILE A 774 10.79 -10.55 -32.82
CA ILE A 774 11.06 -11.11 -34.16
C ILE A 774 9.81 -11.83 -34.70
N PHE A 775 9.20 -12.72 -33.92
CA PHE A 775 8.06 -13.53 -34.35
C PHE A 775 6.87 -12.66 -34.75
N VAL A 776 6.47 -11.73 -33.89
CA VAL A 776 5.33 -10.84 -34.16
C VAL A 776 5.68 -9.85 -35.27
N GLY A 777 6.91 -9.33 -35.31
CA GLY A 777 7.39 -8.46 -36.37
C GLY A 777 7.28 -9.11 -37.75
N VAL A 778 7.72 -10.36 -37.88
CA VAL A 778 7.62 -11.14 -39.13
C VAL A 778 6.17 -11.51 -39.46
N ALA A 779 5.36 -11.88 -38.47
CA ALA A 779 3.95 -12.20 -38.71
C ALA A 779 3.16 -10.99 -39.23
N LEU A 780 3.38 -9.80 -38.65
CA LEU A 780 2.77 -8.55 -39.13
C LEU A 780 3.32 -8.16 -40.51
N LEU A 781 4.62 -8.32 -40.77
CA LEU A 781 5.22 -8.14 -42.09
C LEU A 781 4.47 -8.98 -43.15
N VAL A 782 4.30 -10.28 -42.90
CA VAL A 782 3.61 -11.20 -43.82
C VAL A 782 2.17 -10.76 -44.03
N LEU A 783 1.46 -10.42 -42.96
CA LEU A 783 0.06 -9.97 -43.03
C LEU A 783 -0.08 -8.70 -43.89
N THR A 784 0.77 -7.69 -43.64
CA THR A 784 0.75 -6.41 -44.35
C THR A 784 1.12 -6.58 -45.83
N LEU A 785 2.17 -7.34 -46.14
CA LEU A 785 2.58 -7.59 -47.52
C LEU A 785 1.54 -8.43 -48.28
N ALA A 786 0.93 -9.42 -47.64
CA ALA A 786 -0.13 -10.21 -48.25
C ALA A 786 -1.32 -9.32 -48.66
N ALA A 787 -1.75 -8.42 -47.78
CA ALA A 787 -2.83 -7.48 -48.09
C ALA A 787 -2.44 -6.49 -49.22
N PHE A 788 -1.21 -5.98 -49.20
CA PHE A 788 -0.69 -5.09 -50.24
C PHE A 788 -0.68 -5.78 -51.62
N PHE A 789 -0.07 -6.96 -51.72
CA PHE A 789 0.02 -7.69 -52.98
C PHE A 789 -1.33 -8.21 -53.47
N TRP A 790 -2.24 -8.57 -52.56
CA TRP A 790 -3.61 -8.92 -52.92
C TRP A 790 -4.33 -7.77 -53.62
N MET A 791 -4.22 -6.55 -53.11
CA MET A 791 -4.77 -5.35 -53.77
C MET A 791 -4.10 -5.04 -55.09
N LYS A 792 -2.76 -5.12 -55.16
CA LYS A 792 -2.02 -4.92 -56.41
C LYS A 792 -2.38 -5.94 -57.48
N ALA A 793 -2.55 -7.21 -57.10
CA ALA A 793 -3.02 -8.26 -58.02
C ALA A 793 -4.44 -8.02 -58.52
N GLY A 794 -5.28 -7.36 -57.72
CA GLY A 794 -6.62 -6.90 -58.10
C GLY A 794 -6.65 -5.64 -58.98
N GLY A 795 -5.49 -5.09 -59.37
CA GLY A 795 -5.40 -3.90 -60.22
C GLY A 795 -5.58 -2.55 -59.49
N ALA A 796 -5.45 -2.53 -58.16
CA ALA A 796 -5.58 -1.30 -57.39
C ALA A 796 -4.44 -0.28 -57.65
N SER A 797 -4.78 1.00 -57.48
CA SER A 797 -3.83 2.12 -57.41
C SER A 797 -2.80 1.89 -56.29
N ASP A 798 -1.64 2.53 -56.39
CA ASP A 798 -0.60 2.42 -55.35
C ASP A 798 -1.07 3.06 -54.03
N GLU A 799 -1.83 4.15 -54.12
CA GLU A 799 -2.44 4.86 -52.99
C GLU A 799 -3.45 3.97 -52.27
N LEU A 800 -4.34 3.28 -53.00
CA LEU A 800 -5.31 2.36 -52.40
C LEU A 800 -4.60 1.14 -51.78
N ALA A 801 -3.62 0.55 -52.46
CA ALA A 801 -2.86 -0.58 -51.93
C ALA A 801 -2.09 -0.21 -50.65
N ARG A 802 -1.46 0.97 -50.60
CA ARG A 802 -0.83 1.52 -49.38
C ARG A 802 -1.85 1.74 -48.27
N THR A 803 -3.02 2.29 -48.60
CA THR A 803 -4.07 2.55 -47.60
C THR A 803 -4.57 1.24 -46.98
N VAL A 804 -4.75 0.19 -47.78
CA VAL A 804 -5.09 -1.16 -47.31
C VAL A 804 -3.95 -1.74 -46.46
N ALA A 805 -2.69 -1.60 -46.86
CA ALA A 805 -1.54 -2.07 -46.10
C ALA A 805 -1.44 -1.43 -44.70
N VAL A 806 -1.60 -0.09 -44.62
CA VAL A 806 -1.60 0.65 -43.36
C VAL A 806 -2.77 0.23 -42.47
N ASN A 807 -3.98 0.14 -43.02
CA ASN A 807 -5.14 -0.30 -42.26
C ASN A 807 -5.00 -1.76 -41.77
N THR A 808 -4.43 -2.65 -42.60
CA THR A 808 -4.12 -4.04 -42.21
C THR A 808 -3.16 -4.08 -41.02
N LEU A 809 -2.11 -3.26 -41.07
CA LEU A 809 -1.13 -3.17 -40.00
C LEU A 809 -1.80 -2.69 -38.70
N VAL A 810 -2.59 -1.63 -38.74
CA VAL A 810 -3.30 -1.09 -37.56
C VAL A 810 -4.30 -2.09 -36.99
N VAL A 811 -5.07 -2.78 -37.84
CA VAL A 811 -5.97 -3.88 -37.40
C VAL A 811 -5.16 -4.98 -36.73
N GLY A 812 -4.03 -5.40 -37.33
CA GLY A 812 -3.11 -6.35 -36.72
C GLY A 812 -2.59 -5.90 -35.36
N GLN A 813 -2.26 -4.62 -35.19
CA GLN A 813 -1.84 -4.04 -33.91
C GLN A 813 -2.96 -4.05 -32.87
N VAL A 814 -4.21 -3.76 -33.23
CA VAL A 814 -5.37 -3.86 -32.32
C VAL A 814 -5.56 -5.30 -31.84
N PHE A 815 -5.49 -6.28 -32.74
CA PHE A 815 -5.53 -7.70 -32.35
C PHE A 815 -4.29 -8.13 -31.54
N TYR A 816 -3.13 -7.56 -31.83
CA TYR A 816 -1.92 -7.82 -31.05
C TYR A 816 -2.01 -7.23 -29.64
N LEU A 817 -2.66 -6.07 -29.47
CA LEU A 817 -2.92 -5.50 -28.15
C LEU A 817 -3.66 -6.53 -27.28
N LEU A 818 -4.72 -7.14 -27.80
CA LEU A 818 -5.48 -8.18 -27.08
C LEU A 818 -4.60 -9.38 -26.67
N ASN A 819 -3.63 -9.75 -27.52
CA ASN A 819 -2.64 -10.78 -27.19
C ASN A 819 -1.65 -10.32 -26.10
N SER A 820 -1.05 -9.15 -26.27
CA SER A 820 0.05 -8.65 -25.42
C SER A 820 -0.34 -8.32 -23.98
N ARG A 821 -1.64 -8.27 -23.67
CA ARG A 821 -2.16 -8.11 -22.30
C ARG A 821 -1.71 -9.21 -21.34
N PHE A 822 -1.47 -10.42 -21.86
CA PHE A 822 -0.94 -11.55 -21.11
C PHE A 822 0.32 -12.09 -21.79
N LYS A 823 1.41 -12.23 -21.02
CA LYS A 823 2.72 -12.66 -21.56
C LYS A 823 2.66 -14.08 -22.15
N THR A 824 2.02 -15.01 -21.45
CA THR A 824 1.87 -16.42 -21.86
C THR A 824 0.46 -16.98 -21.69
N ASP A 825 -0.39 -16.31 -20.91
CA ASP A 825 -1.76 -16.77 -20.71
C ASP A 825 -2.65 -16.49 -21.93
N SER A 826 -3.74 -17.25 -22.01
CA SER A 826 -4.66 -17.20 -23.14
C SER A 826 -5.47 -15.92 -23.13
N SER A 827 -5.53 -15.23 -24.26
CA SER A 827 -6.40 -14.08 -24.48
C SER A 827 -7.76 -14.47 -25.11
N LEU A 828 -8.09 -15.75 -25.23
CA LEU A 828 -9.35 -16.19 -25.88
C LEU A 828 -10.60 -15.99 -25.02
N SER A 829 -10.45 -15.91 -23.69
CA SER A 829 -11.58 -15.75 -22.78
C SER A 829 -12.12 -14.31 -22.83
N ILE A 830 -13.43 -14.14 -22.97
CA ILE A 830 -14.10 -12.83 -22.90
C ILE A 830 -13.85 -12.16 -21.53
N SER A 831 -13.79 -12.95 -20.46
CA SER A 831 -13.48 -12.46 -19.12
C SER A 831 -12.07 -11.85 -19.03
N ALA A 832 -11.14 -12.30 -19.88
CA ALA A 832 -9.80 -11.75 -19.91
C ALA A 832 -9.80 -10.27 -20.33
N HIS A 833 -10.77 -9.82 -21.13
CA HIS A 833 -10.89 -8.45 -21.69
C HIS A 833 -11.78 -7.50 -20.91
N LYS A 834 -12.47 -7.97 -19.86
CA LYS A 834 -13.36 -7.14 -19.05
C LYS A 834 -12.64 -6.37 -17.92
N GLY A 835 -11.39 -6.70 -17.62
CA GLY A 835 -10.65 -6.13 -16.50
C GLY A 835 -10.08 -4.72 -16.71
N ASN A 836 -9.95 -4.24 -17.95
CA ASN A 836 -9.41 -2.91 -18.26
C ASN A 836 -10.47 -2.04 -18.95
N LEU A 837 -11.02 -1.07 -18.20
CA LEU A 837 -12.04 -0.13 -18.68
C LEU A 837 -11.54 0.77 -19.82
N TYR A 838 -10.24 1.01 -19.92
CA TYR A 838 -9.64 1.88 -20.93
C TYR A 838 -9.38 1.17 -22.26
N LEU A 839 -9.37 -0.16 -22.28
CA LEU A 839 -9.16 -0.96 -23.49
C LEU A 839 -10.17 -0.64 -24.61
N PRO A 840 -11.49 -0.71 -24.40
CA PRO A 840 -12.45 -0.36 -25.44
C PRO A 840 -12.37 1.12 -25.85
N LEU A 841 -12.02 2.02 -24.92
CA LEU A 841 -11.86 3.44 -25.21
C LEU A 841 -10.66 3.69 -26.15
N GLY A 842 -9.52 3.05 -25.89
CA GLY A 842 -8.34 3.14 -26.74
C GLY A 842 -8.57 2.55 -28.14
N VAL A 843 -9.23 1.39 -28.22
CA VAL A 843 -9.62 0.78 -29.50
C VAL A 843 -10.59 1.68 -30.26
N ALA A 844 -11.60 2.23 -29.60
CA ALA A 844 -12.55 3.16 -30.22
C ALA A 844 -11.85 4.42 -30.75
N ALA A 845 -10.91 4.99 -30.00
CA ALA A 845 -10.12 6.14 -30.42
C ALA A 845 -9.29 5.83 -31.69
N VAL A 846 -8.62 4.67 -31.74
CA VAL A 846 -7.90 4.24 -32.95
C VAL A 846 -8.83 4.04 -34.13
N VAL A 847 -9.99 3.40 -33.94
CA VAL A 847 -10.97 3.21 -35.01
C VAL A 847 -11.43 4.55 -35.59
N ILE A 848 -11.78 5.52 -34.73
CA ILE A 848 -12.20 6.85 -35.17
C ILE A 848 -11.09 7.55 -35.94
N LEU A 849 -9.87 7.59 -35.40
CA LEU A 849 -8.72 8.23 -36.06
C LEU A 849 -8.38 7.55 -37.39
N GLN A 850 -8.51 6.22 -37.47
CA GLN A 850 -8.21 5.46 -38.67
C GLN A 850 -9.29 5.62 -39.76
N LEU A 851 -10.55 5.78 -39.37
CA LEU A 851 -11.62 6.16 -40.30
C LEU A 851 -11.38 7.56 -40.85
N LEU A 852 -10.94 8.51 -40.02
CA LEU A 852 -10.56 9.85 -40.49
C LEU A 852 -9.38 9.76 -41.47
N PHE A 853 -8.33 9.02 -41.16
CA PHE A 853 -7.19 8.79 -42.05
C PHE A 853 -7.58 8.19 -43.41
N THR A 854 -8.58 7.30 -43.42
CA THR A 854 -9.01 6.58 -44.62
C THR A 854 -9.98 7.38 -45.48
N TYR A 855 -10.89 8.15 -44.88
CA TYR A 855 -12.01 8.78 -45.59
C TYR A 855 -12.02 10.33 -45.59
N ALA A 856 -11.23 10.99 -44.73
CA ALA A 856 -11.22 12.45 -44.68
C ALA A 856 -10.34 13.03 -45.79
N ALA A 857 -10.93 13.82 -46.69
CA ALA A 857 -10.22 14.42 -47.83
C ALA A 857 -8.94 15.22 -47.47
N PRO A 858 -8.87 15.98 -46.35
CA PRO A 858 -7.62 16.64 -45.95
C PRO A 858 -6.50 15.64 -45.63
N LEU A 859 -6.83 14.54 -44.95
CA LEU A 859 -5.85 13.52 -44.56
C LEU A 859 -5.40 12.68 -45.76
N GLN A 860 -6.32 12.39 -46.69
CA GLN A 860 -5.99 11.71 -47.95
C GLN A 860 -4.95 12.47 -48.77
N ARG A 861 -5.05 13.80 -48.84
CA ARG A 861 -4.06 14.65 -49.52
C ARG A 861 -2.72 14.70 -48.81
N LEU A 862 -2.72 14.71 -47.47
CA LEU A 862 -1.49 14.77 -46.67
C LEU A 862 -0.71 13.45 -46.71
N PHE A 863 -1.41 12.31 -46.63
CA PHE A 863 -0.78 10.99 -46.50
C PHE A 863 -0.75 10.16 -47.79
N GLY A 864 -1.33 10.67 -48.88
CA GLY A 864 -1.44 9.96 -50.15
C GLY A 864 -2.28 8.69 -50.02
N THR A 865 -3.45 8.81 -49.38
CA THR A 865 -4.38 7.68 -49.16
C THR A 865 -5.64 7.80 -50.01
N GLU A 866 -6.30 6.67 -50.24
CA GLU A 866 -7.54 6.57 -51.01
C GLU A 866 -8.61 5.83 -50.19
N ALA A 867 -9.89 6.16 -50.41
CA ALA A 867 -10.99 5.57 -49.68
C ALA A 867 -11.08 4.05 -49.94
N ILE A 868 -11.10 3.26 -48.86
CA ILE A 868 -11.28 1.80 -48.95
C ILE A 868 -12.78 1.50 -49.13
N ALA A 869 -13.11 0.67 -50.12
CA ALA A 869 -14.48 0.19 -50.31
C ALA A 869 -14.93 -0.70 -49.13
N LEU A 870 -16.21 -0.60 -48.75
CA LEU A 870 -16.75 -1.26 -47.56
C LEU A 870 -16.64 -2.79 -47.58
N ASP A 871 -16.56 -3.41 -48.76
CA ASP A 871 -16.40 -4.86 -48.96
C ASP A 871 -15.00 -5.38 -48.60
N ILE A 872 -14.00 -4.50 -48.53
CA ILE A 872 -12.61 -4.86 -48.20
C ILE A 872 -12.44 -5.00 -46.68
N TRP A 873 -13.16 -4.22 -45.88
CA TRP A 873 -13.02 -4.20 -44.41
C TRP A 873 -13.22 -5.56 -43.73
N PRO A 874 -14.24 -6.39 -44.06
CA PRO A 874 -14.38 -7.72 -43.48
C PRO A 874 -13.15 -8.61 -43.67
N ARG A 875 -12.45 -8.48 -44.82
CA ARG A 875 -11.23 -9.25 -45.11
C ARG A 875 -10.05 -8.78 -44.27
N LEU A 876 -9.96 -7.47 -44.01
CA LEU A 876 -8.96 -6.90 -43.10
C LEU A 876 -9.14 -7.43 -41.67
N PHE A 877 -10.38 -7.42 -41.16
CA PHE A 877 -10.69 -7.97 -39.84
C PHE A 877 -10.44 -9.48 -39.77
N LEU A 878 -10.76 -10.23 -40.83
CA LEU A 878 -10.46 -11.66 -40.91
C LEU A 878 -8.95 -11.91 -40.87
N GLY A 879 -8.14 -11.14 -41.62
CA GLY A 879 -6.68 -11.22 -41.56
C GLY A 879 -6.14 -10.93 -40.16
N GLY A 880 -6.67 -9.90 -39.49
CA GLY A 880 -6.34 -9.58 -38.11
C GLY A 880 -6.72 -10.70 -37.12
N LEU A 881 -7.88 -11.34 -37.31
CA LEU A 881 -8.32 -12.48 -36.51
C LEU A 881 -7.43 -13.71 -36.71
N VAL A 882 -7.03 -14.00 -37.95
CA VAL A 882 -6.07 -15.09 -38.24
C VAL A 882 -4.74 -14.81 -37.54
N PHE A 883 -4.23 -13.58 -37.65
CA PHE A 883 -3.03 -13.17 -36.93
C PHE A 883 -3.17 -13.31 -35.41
N PHE A 884 -4.32 -12.93 -34.84
CA PHE A 884 -4.62 -13.14 -33.42
C PHE A 884 -4.49 -14.62 -33.02
N LEU A 885 -5.08 -15.53 -33.81
CA LEU A 885 -5.03 -16.97 -33.56
C LEU A 885 -3.60 -17.54 -33.70
N VAL A 886 -2.79 -17.03 -34.62
CA VAL A 886 -1.39 -17.42 -34.78
C VAL A 886 -0.57 -17.10 -33.52
N VAL A 887 -0.78 -15.92 -32.93
CA VAL A 887 -0.10 -15.52 -31.69
C VAL A 887 -0.58 -16.35 -30.50
N GLU A 888 -1.89 -16.62 -30.40
CA GLU A 888 -2.44 -17.51 -29.36
C GLU A 888 -1.95 -18.96 -29.48
N ALA A 889 -1.78 -19.47 -30.70
CA ALA A 889 -1.20 -20.79 -30.94
C ALA A 889 0.25 -20.84 -30.41
N GLU A 890 1.05 -19.81 -30.69
CA GLU A 890 2.43 -19.71 -30.18
C GLU A 890 2.47 -19.68 -28.64
N LYS A 891 1.61 -18.91 -27.98
CA LYS A 891 1.46 -18.94 -26.51
C LYS A 891 1.09 -20.33 -25.99
N PHE A 892 0.17 -21.02 -26.66
CA PHE A 892 -0.24 -22.37 -26.30
C PHE A 892 0.93 -23.38 -26.38
N PHE A 893 1.75 -23.30 -27.43
CA PHE A 893 2.96 -24.11 -27.55
C PHE A 893 3.96 -23.80 -26.43
N ILE A 894 4.24 -22.52 -26.16
CA ILE A 894 5.18 -22.14 -25.10
C ILE A 894 4.72 -22.65 -23.73
N ARG A 895 3.44 -22.50 -23.40
CA ARG A 895 2.86 -23.00 -22.14
C ARG A 895 2.96 -24.51 -22.00
N SER A 896 2.68 -25.27 -23.07
CA SER A 896 2.75 -26.74 -23.04
C SER A 896 4.20 -27.25 -22.88
N PHE A 897 5.19 -26.60 -23.49
CA PHE A 897 6.60 -26.95 -23.28
C PHE A 897 7.09 -26.66 -21.85
N VAL A 898 6.65 -25.58 -21.21
CA VAL A 898 7.05 -25.22 -19.83
C VAL A 898 6.49 -26.20 -18.80
N LEU A 899 5.21 -26.59 -18.93
CA LEU A 899 4.57 -27.58 -18.04
C LEU A 899 5.21 -28.97 -18.13
N THR A 900 5.71 -29.34 -19.31
CA THR A 900 6.40 -30.62 -19.51
C THR A 900 7.79 -30.63 -18.84
N ARG A 901 8.44 -29.47 -18.76
CA ARG A 901 9.79 -29.33 -18.17
C ARG A 901 9.76 -29.32 -16.64
N SER A 902 8.74 -28.74 -16.01
CA SER A 902 8.58 -28.80 -14.55
C SER A 902 8.29 -30.21 -14.05
N GLN A 903 7.46 -30.98 -14.77
CA GLN A 903 7.20 -32.39 -14.44
C GLN A 903 8.45 -33.27 -14.59
N SER A 904 9.32 -32.98 -15.57
CA SER A 904 10.61 -33.69 -15.71
C SER A 904 11.65 -33.32 -14.66
N ALA A 905 11.58 -32.13 -14.06
CA ALA A 905 12.47 -31.71 -12.98
C ALA A 905 12.05 -32.31 -11.62
N GLU A 906 10.74 -32.47 -11.39
CA GLU A 906 10.20 -33.20 -10.22
C GLU A 906 10.42 -34.72 -10.31
N SER A 907 10.45 -35.31 -11.51
CA SER A 907 10.80 -36.73 -11.65
C SER A 907 12.29 -37.00 -11.41
N VAL A 908 13.18 -36.08 -11.82
CA VAL A 908 14.63 -36.21 -11.56
C VAL A 908 14.99 -35.95 -10.08
N SER A 909 14.23 -35.11 -9.36
CA SER A 909 14.41 -34.93 -7.92
C SER A 909 13.86 -36.11 -7.10
N ARG A 910 12.76 -36.75 -7.56
CA ARG A 910 12.24 -38.01 -6.99
C ARG A 910 13.15 -39.21 -7.25
N ASP A 911 13.78 -39.31 -8.42
CA ASP A 911 14.74 -40.39 -8.71
C ASP A 911 16.04 -40.24 -7.89
N ARG A 912 16.45 -39.01 -7.55
CA ARG A 912 17.60 -38.79 -6.65
C ARG A 912 17.31 -39.11 -5.18
N SER A 913 16.07 -38.95 -4.70
CA SER A 913 15.68 -39.40 -3.36
C SER A 913 15.38 -40.90 -3.30
N ALA A 914 15.01 -41.53 -4.42
CA ALA A 914 14.82 -42.97 -4.53
C ALA A 914 16.13 -43.76 -4.69
N MET A 915 17.24 -43.13 -5.10
CA MET A 915 18.54 -43.82 -5.30
C MET A 915 19.34 -44.09 -4.01
N GLN A 916 18.82 -43.75 -2.82
CA GLN A 916 19.43 -44.09 -1.52
C GLN A 916 18.72 -45.24 -0.78
N GLY A 917 17.76 -45.92 -1.41
CA GLY A 917 17.05 -47.05 -0.80
C GLY A 917 16.87 -48.23 -1.75
N ASN A 918 17.49 -49.35 -1.39
CA ASN A 918 17.25 -50.72 -1.86
C ASN A 918 17.68 -51.14 -3.27
N VAL A 919 18.72 -51.96 -3.25
CA VAL A 919 19.03 -53.03 -4.19
C VAL A 919 17.95 -54.12 -4.10
N THR A 920 17.29 -54.46 -5.20
CA THR A 920 16.92 -55.84 -5.63
C THR A 920 16.25 -55.74 -6.99
N GLY A 921 16.69 -56.58 -7.93
CA GLY A 921 16.34 -56.45 -9.35
C GLY A 921 15.00 -57.08 -9.74
N GLN A 922 14.48 -56.65 -10.90
CA GLN A 922 13.96 -57.51 -11.94
C GLN A 922 13.72 -56.74 -13.25
N THR A 923 14.26 -57.33 -14.31
CA THR A 923 13.97 -57.29 -15.76
C THR A 923 12.83 -56.41 -16.33
N GLY A 924 13.21 -55.53 -17.27
CA GLY A 924 12.76 -55.59 -18.68
C GLY A 924 11.47 -54.85 -19.08
N GLY A 925 11.60 -53.76 -19.83
CA GLY A 925 10.54 -53.20 -20.67
C GLY A 925 10.80 -51.78 -21.18
N LEU A 926 11.21 -51.64 -22.45
CA LEU A 926 11.35 -50.36 -23.17
C LEU A 926 9.97 -49.69 -23.41
N PRO A 927 9.80 -48.37 -23.24
CA PRO A 927 8.59 -47.66 -23.67
C PRO A 927 8.69 -47.17 -25.13
N ASN A 928 7.72 -47.58 -25.93
CA ASN A 928 7.53 -47.20 -27.33
C ASN A 928 7.15 -45.70 -27.49
N ARG A 929 8.03 -44.92 -28.12
CA ARG A 929 7.78 -43.54 -28.58
C ARG A 929 7.09 -43.50 -29.96
N TRP A 930 5.95 -44.18 -30.19
CA TRP A 930 5.26 -44.10 -31.50
C TRP A 930 3.72 -44.29 -31.45
N GLN A 931 3.04 -43.84 -30.39
CA GLN A 931 1.55 -43.83 -30.36
C GLN A 931 0.90 -42.46 -30.16
N ALA A 932 1.67 -41.39 -29.91
CA ALA A 932 1.11 -40.03 -29.78
C ALA A 932 0.93 -39.30 -31.12
N LEU A 933 1.40 -39.86 -32.24
CA LEU A 933 1.34 -39.21 -33.56
C LEU A 933 0.16 -39.68 -34.45
N ALA A 934 -0.66 -40.64 -33.99
CA ALA A 934 -1.79 -41.16 -34.78
C ALA A 934 -3.15 -40.52 -34.44
N GLY A 935 -3.27 -39.76 -33.34
CA GLY A 935 -4.53 -39.12 -32.93
C GLY A 935 -4.79 -37.73 -33.51
N ALA A 936 -3.77 -37.09 -34.08
CA ALA A 936 -3.85 -35.68 -34.51
C ALA A 936 -4.28 -35.49 -35.98
N ALA A 937 -4.56 -36.57 -36.71
CA ALA A 937 -4.87 -36.52 -38.15
C ALA A 937 -6.31 -36.95 -38.51
N ALA A 938 -7.26 -36.93 -37.56
CA ALA A 938 -8.62 -37.44 -37.79
C ALA A 938 -9.75 -36.46 -37.44
N LEU A 939 -9.52 -35.14 -37.46
CA LEU A 939 -10.59 -34.16 -37.24
C LEU A 939 -10.52 -32.95 -38.19
N ALA A 940 -10.26 -33.21 -39.47
CA ALA A 940 -10.36 -32.20 -40.52
C ALA A 940 -10.89 -32.82 -41.83
N ALA A 941 -12.08 -33.44 -41.77
CA ALA A 941 -12.95 -33.67 -42.92
C ALA A 941 -14.31 -34.20 -42.45
N LEU A 942 -15.33 -33.34 -42.39
CA LEU A 942 -16.63 -33.57 -43.04
C LEU A 942 -17.61 -32.43 -42.72
N ILE A 943 -18.13 -31.86 -43.80
CA ILE A 943 -19.00 -30.70 -43.91
C ILE A 943 -20.46 -31.17 -43.93
N GLY A 944 -21.35 -30.45 -43.25
CA GLY A 944 -22.71 -30.12 -43.71
C GLY A 944 -23.88 -30.97 -43.20
N GLY A 945 -24.92 -30.30 -42.66
CA GLY A 945 -26.29 -30.84 -42.60
C GLY A 945 -27.14 -30.36 -41.42
N GLU A 946 -28.26 -29.69 -41.72
CA GLU A 946 -29.20 -29.00 -40.82
C GLU A 946 -30.26 -29.90 -40.10
N ALA A 947 -30.73 -29.38 -38.94
CA ALA A 947 -32.12 -29.20 -38.47
C ALA A 947 -33.15 -30.36 -38.27
N TYR A 948 -33.68 -30.38 -37.03
CA TYR A 948 -35.10 -30.38 -36.60
C TYR A 948 -35.99 -31.66 -36.55
N VAL A 949 -36.77 -31.71 -35.45
CA VAL A 949 -38.05 -32.43 -35.16
C VAL A 949 -37.99 -33.86 -34.59
N PHE A 950 -38.37 -34.02 -33.32
CA PHE A 950 -39.64 -34.68 -32.96
C PHE A 950 -40.04 -34.47 -31.48
N TRP A 951 -41.28 -33.99 -31.27
CA TRP A 951 -41.97 -33.87 -29.98
C TRP A 951 -43.19 -34.79 -30.00
N ASN A 952 -43.38 -35.53 -28.89
CA ASN A 952 -44.62 -36.05 -28.29
C ASN A 952 -45.61 -36.97 -29.03
N ARG A 953 -46.03 -38.03 -28.31
CA ARG A 953 -47.41 -38.51 -28.01
C ARG A 953 -47.31 -39.84 -27.21
N VAL A 954 -48.20 -40.30 -26.33
CA VAL A 954 -49.42 -39.86 -25.63
C VAL A 954 -49.72 -40.91 -24.53
N THR A 955 -50.64 -40.55 -23.62
CA THR A 955 -51.28 -41.22 -22.47
C THR A 955 -51.77 -42.67 -22.72
N ASP A 956 -52.21 -43.52 -21.78
CA ASP A 956 -53.00 -43.39 -20.54
C ASP A 956 -52.80 -44.65 -19.65
N ASP A 957 -53.03 -44.53 -18.33
CA ASP A 957 -54.01 -45.38 -17.60
C ASP A 957 -54.11 -45.08 -16.08
N GLY A 958 -55.33 -44.76 -15.62
CA GLY A 958 -56.05 -45.66 -14.70
C GLY A 958 -55.87 -45.61 -13.16
N LYS A 959 -56.20 -44.49 -12.51
CA LYS A 959 -56.87 -44.31 -11.17
C LYS A 959 -56.83 -45.37 -10.01
N ILE A 960 -56.40 -44.87 -8.83
CA ILE A 960 -57.07 -44.76 -7.49
C ILE A 960 -56.84 -45.81 -6.34
N ALA A 961 -56.44 -45.22 -5.19
CA ALA A 961 -56.67 -45.50 -3.74
C ALA A 961 -55.76 -46.43 -2.93
N GLY A 962 -55.11 -45.83 -1.92
CA GLY A 962 -54.57 -46.48 -0.72
C GLY A 962 -53.63 -45.56 0.05
N ALA A 963 -54.03 -45.11 1.24
CA ALA A 963 -53.39 -44.05 2.02
C ALA A 963 -51.95 -44.36 2.46
N ASP A 964 -51.00 -43.53 2.00
CA ASP A 964 -49.66 -43.42 2.58
C ASP A 964 -49.55 -42.11 3.36
N ALA A 965 -48.95 -42.20 4.54
CA ALA A 965 -48.70 -41.12 5.48
C ALA A 965 -48.12 -39.88 4.79
N LEU A 966 -48.58 -38.69 5.22
CA LEU A 966 -48.07 -37.39 4.79
C LEU A 966 -46.54 -37.34 4.90
N LYS A 967 -45.85 -37.60 3.79
CA LYS A 967 -44.41 -37.33 3.66
C LYS A 967 -44.19 -35.85 3.94
N PRO A 968 -43.22 -35.48 4.79
CA PRO A 968 -42.93 -34.08 5.02
C PRO A 968 -42.44 -33.48 3.70
N MET A 969 -43.13 -32.44 3.22
CA MET A 969 -42.82 -31.84 1.93
C MET A 969 -41.39 -31.30 1.94
N PRO A 970 -40.64 -31.48 0.85
CA PRO A 970 -39.30 -30.91 0.71
C PRO A 970 -39.34 -29.40 0.90
N ARG A 971 -38.42 -28.85 1.69
CA ARG A 971 -38.32 -27.42 1.93
C ARG A 971 -37.38 -26.79 0.92
N GLU A 972 -37.91 -25.90 0.10
CA GLU A 972 -37.16 -25.08 -0.84
C GLU A 972 -36.44 -23.94 -0.08
N VAL A 973 -35.12 -23.86 -0.23
CA VAL A 973 -34.31 -22.80 0.39
C VAL A 973 -33.89 -21.81 -0.68
N VAL A 974 -34.40 -20.61 -0.56
CA VAL A 974 -34.25 -19.54 -1.55
C VAL A 974 -33.16 -18.57 -1.10
N ALA A 975 -32.50 -17.92 -2.06
CA ALA A 975 -31.52 -16.88 -1.76
C ALA A 975 -32.16 -15.73 -0.95
N PRO A 976 -31.58 -15.33 0.20
CA PRO A 976 -32.09 -14.22 1.00
C PRO A 976 -31.76 -12.85 0.40
N VAL A 977 -30.74 -12.79 -0.47
CA VAL A 977 -30.32 -11.60 -1.22
C VAL A 977 -29.96 -12.01 -2.65
N SER A 978 -30.04 -11.08 -3.60
CA SER A 978 -29.76 -11.36 -5.02
C SER A 978 -28.26 -11.45 -5.28
N GLY A 979 -27.77 -12.45 -5.98
CA GLY A 979 -26.33 -12.54 -6.18
C GLY A 979 -25.91 -13.71 -7.05
N ARG A 980 -24.62 -13.72 -7.41
CA ARG A 980 -24.03 -14.86 -8.10
C ARG A 980 -23.61 -15.90 -7.07
N VAL A 981 -23.97 -17.16 -7.28
CA VAL A 981 -23.52 -18.27 -6.44
C VAL A 981 -22.05 -18.53 -6.71
N VAL A 982 -21.18 -18.37 -5.71
CA VAL A 982 -19.72 -18.60 -5.84
C VAL A 982 -19.29 -19.97 -5.30
N ALA A 983 -20.06 -20.55 -4.39
CA ALA A 983 -19.84 -21.88 -3.88
C ALA A 983 -21.14 -22.55 -3.45
N ILE A 984 -21.25 -23.85 -3.72
CA ILE A 984 -22.24 -24.76 -3.14
C ILE A 984 -21.46 -25.75 -2.28
N LEU A 985 -21.74 -25.76 -0.98
CA LEU A 985 -21.02 -26.54 0.02
C LEU A 985 -21.77 -27.83 0.38
N CYS A 986 -23.09 -27.85 0.23
CA CYS A 986 -23.91 -29.03 0.45
C CYS A 986 -24.23 -29.68 -0.89
N GLN A 987 -23.73 -30.89 -1.15
CA GLN A 987 -23.97 -31.59 -2.42
C GLN A 987 -25.31 -32.35 -2.40
N ALA A 988 -25.94 -32.48 -3.57
CA ALA A 988 -27.13 -33.33 -3.74
C ALA A 988 -26.82 -34.77 -3.28
N GLY A 989 -27.66 -35.30 -2.39
CA GLY A 989 -27.48 -36.59 -1.71
C GLY A 989 -26.82 -36.51 -0.33
N GLY A 990 -26.22 -35.38 0.06
CA GLY A 990 -25.60 -35.17 1.37
C GLY A 990 -26.59 -34.88 2.51
N VAL A 991 -26.22 -35.23 3.74
CA VAL A 991 -26.97 -34.91 4.96
C VAL A 991 -26.44 -33.60 5.55
N VAL A 992 -27.34 -32.72 5.97
CA VAL A 992 -27.01 -31.38 6.49
C VAL A 992 -27.72 -31.11 7.82
N GLU A 993 -27.08 -30.35 8.69
CA GLU A 993 -27.62 -29.92 9.99
C GLU A 993 -28.19 -28.49 9.95
N VAL A 994 -29.03 -28.13 10.92
CA VAL A 994 -29.58 -26.77 11.04
C VAL A 994 -28.45 -25.77 11.25
N GLY A 995 -28.42 -24.70 10.44
CA GLY A 995 -27.40 -23.65 10.52
C GLY A 995 -26.13 -23.93 9.72
N GLN A 996 -25.98 -25.11 9.12
CA GLN A 996 -24.82 -25.42 8.26
C GLN A 996 -24.86 -24.57 6.98
N ILE A 997 -23.74 -23.92 6.63
CA ILE A 997 -23.64 -23.11 5.40
C ILE A 997 -23.66 -24.06 4.20
N CYS A 998 -24.65 -23.89 3.33
CA CYS A 998 -24.85 -24.75 2.16
C CYS A 998 -24.60 -24.05 0.83
N ALA A 999 -24.73 -22.74 0.77
CA ALA A 999 -24.36 -21.96 -0.41
C ALA A 999 -23.75 -20.62 0.02
N LYS A 1000 -22.84 -20.10 -0.80
CA LYS A 1000 -22.24 -18.78 -0.63
C LYS A 1000 -22.47 -17.96 -1.90
N LEU A 1001 -23.05 -16.77 -1.74
CA LEU A 1001 -23.17 -15.77 -2.80
C LEU A 1001 -21.87 -14.95 -2.88
N ASP A 1002 -21.65 -14.27 -4.00
CA ASP A 1002 -20.51 -13.36 -4.18
C ASP A 1002 -20.63 -12.17 -3.20
N PRO A 1003 -19.71 -12.02 -2.23
CA PRO A 1003 -19.77 -10.91 -1.28
C PRO A 1003 -19.33 -9.59 -1.90
N ALA A 1004 -18.56 -9.60 -2.99
CA ALA A 1004 -17.88 -8.40 -3.50
C ALA A 1004 -18.83 -7.22 -3.81
N PRO A 1005 -20.01 -7.40 -4.46
CA PRO A 1005 -20.94 -6.29 -4.70
C PRO A 1005 -21.50 -5.67 -3.42
N TYR A 1006 -21.61 -6.46 -2.35
CA TYR A 1006 -22.11 -6.03 -1.05
C TYR A 1006 -21.01 -5.36 -0.22
N GLU A 1007 -19.79 -5.87 -0.30
CA GLU A 1007 -18.59 -5.24 0.29
C GLU A 1007 -18.31 -3.87 -0.36
N ASP A 1008 -18.42 -3.77 -1.69
CA ASP A 1008 -18.27 -2.52 -2.44
C ASP A 1008 -19.32 -1.48 -2.04
N GLU A 1009 -20.59 -1.88 -1.84
CA GLU A 1009 -21.65 -0.97 -1.40
C GLU A 1009 -21.42 -0.52 0.04
N VAL A 1010 -20.99 -1.41 0.95
CA VAL A 1010 -20.61 -1.03 2.33
C VAL A 1010 -19.45 -0.04 2.33
N ALA A 1011 -18.41 -0.28 1.52
CA ALA A 1011 -17.26 0.62 1.39
C ALA A 1011 -17.67 2.01 0.87
N ARG A 1012 -18.48 2.05 -0.20
CA ARG A 1012 -19.02 3.30 -0.76
C ARG A 1012 -19.86 4.08 0.26
N ARG A 1013 -20.68 3.41 1.05
CA ARG A 1013 -21.52 4.04 2.09
C ARG A 1013 -20.68 4.59 3.24
N LYS A 1014 -19.60 3.91 3.63
CA LYS A 1014 -18.62 4.41 4.62
C LYS A 1014 -17.90 5.66 4.15
N GLU A 1015 -17.57 5.76 2.86
CA GLU A 1015 -17.01 6.98 2.27
C GLU A 1015 -18.01 8.17 2.32
N ILE A 1016 -19.28 7.93 2.00
CA ILE A 1016 -20.34 8.94 2.10
C ILE A 1016 -20.52 9.42 3.54
N LEU A 1017 -20.49 8.51 4.53
CA LEU A 1017 -20.55 8.87 5.95
C LEU A 1017 -19.36 9.74 6.37
N ALA A 1018 -18.15 9.42 5.92
CA ALA A 1018 -16.96 10.22 6.22
C ALA A 1018 -17.10 11.66 5.69
N GLN A 1019 -17.59 11.83 4.46
CA GLN A 1019 -17.86 13.15 3.89
C GLN A 1019 -18.97 13.91 4.62
N ALA A 1020 -20.05 13.22 5.01
CA ALA A 1020 -21.14 13.82 5.78
C ALA A 1020 -20.68 14.27 7.17
N THR A 1021 -19.82 13.48 7.83
CA THR A 1021 -19.27 13.80 9.15
C THR A 1021 -18.37 15.04 9.10
N LEU A 1022 -17.52 15.16 8.08
CA LEU A 1022 -16.70 16.36 7.87
C LEU A 1022 -17.54 17.62 7.64
N ARG A 1023 -18.66 17.50 6.91
CA ARG A 1023 -19.59 18.63 6.72
C ARG A 1023 -20.29 19.02 8.03
N GLN A 1024 -20.68 18.04 8.83
CA GLN A 1024 -21.28 18.26 10.15
C GLN A 1024 -20.30 18.99 11.10
N GLU A 1025 -19.03 18.61 11.11
CA GLU A 1025 -18.01 19.29 11.92
C GLU A 1025 -17.81 20.74 11.48
N ALA A 1026 -17.77 20.98 10.17
CA ALA A 1026 -17.65 22.32 9.61
C ALA A 1026 -18.86 23.21 9.96
N SER A 1027 -20.09 22.68 9.86
CA SER A 1027 -21.32 23.42 10.19
C SER A 1027 -21.50 23.68 11.69
N ILE A 1028 -21.08 22.75 12.56
CA ILE A 1028 -21.01 22.95 14.01
C ILE A 1028 -20.02 24.08 14.34
N SER A 1029 -18.86 24.10 13.70
CA SER A 1029 -17.86 25.17 13.89
C SER A 1029 -18.38 26.53 13.42
N GLU A 1030 -19.06 26.57 12.26
CA GLU A 1030 -19.71 27.78 11.73
C GLU A 1030 -20.77 28.31 12.71
N HIS A 1031 -21.61 27.43 13.26
CA HIS A 1031 -22.64 27.81 14.24
C HIS A 1031 -22.02 28.35 15.55
N LEU A 1032 -20.97 27.72 16.07
CA LEU A 1032 -20.27 28.20 17.28
C LEU A 1032 -19.61 29.57 17.04
N ASN A 1033 -19.02 29.79 15.87
CA ASN A 1033 -18.43 31.07 15.49
C ASN A 1033 -19.49 32.17 15.34
N ALA A 1034 -20.62 31.88 14.71
CA ALA A 1034 -21.74 32.82 14.59
C ALA A 1034 -22.29 33.21 15.99
N LYS A 1035 -22.38 32.24 16.92
CA LYS A 1035 -22.84 32.48 18.30
C LYS A 1035 -21.88 33.38 19.07
N ARG A 1036 -20.57 33.15 18.94
CA ARG A 1036 -19.53 34.00 19.55
C ARG A 1036 -19.57 35.42 18.98
N GLU A 1037 -19.80 35.58 17.69
CA GLU A 1037 -19.92 36.90 17.05
C GLU A 1037 -21.17 37.65 17.54
N LEU A 1038 -22.29 36.96 17.69
CA LEU A 1038 -23.51 37.54 18.29
C LEU A 1038 -23.26 38.01 19.72
N GLU A 1039 -22.58 37.20 20.56
CA GLU A 1039 -22.21 37.59 21.93
C GLU A 1039 -21.28 38.81 21.97
N ARG A 1040 -20.29 38.89 21.06
CA ARG A 1040 -19.41 40.06 20.91
C ARG A 1040 -20.20 41.32 20.57
N ARG A 1041 -21.14 41.23 19.61
CA ARG A 1041 -21.97 42.38 19.20
C ARG A 1041 -22.95 42.81 20.29
N GLN A 1042 -23.52 41.86 21.04
CA GLN A 1042 -24.36 42.17 22.22
C GLN A 1042 -23.57 42.93 23.29
N ARG A 1043 -22.32 42.52 23.57
CA ARG A 1043 -21.45 43.24 24.51
C ARG A 1043 -21.10 44.65 24.02
N ARG A 1044 -20.89 44.84 22.71
CA ARG A 1044 -20.62 46.15 22.10
C ARG A 1044 -21.85 47.07 22.06
N GLN A 1045 -23.05 46.51 21.89
CA GLN A 1045 -24.31 47.25 21.95
C GLN A 1045 -24.56 47.81 23.36
N ARG A 1046 -24.28 47.04 24.42
CA ARG A 1046 -24.35 47.51 25.82
C ARG A 1046 -23.40 48.68 26.11
N ARG A 1047 -22.37 48.87 25.28
CA ARG A 1047 -21.39 49.97 25.36
C ARG A 1047 -21.68 51.12 24.38
N GLY A 1048 -22.84 51.12 23.71
CA GLY A 1048 -23.25 52.18 22.77
C GLY A 1048 -22.50 52.20 21.43
N SER A 1049 -21.74 51.14 21.10
CA SER A 1049 -20.79 51.12 19.97
C SER A 1049 -21.25 50.31 18.75
N THR A 1050 -22.53 49.91 18.67
CA THR A 1050 -23.04 49.00 17.63
C THR A 1050 -24.51 49.26 17.33
N THR A 1051 -24.90 49.26 16.06
CA THR A 1051 -26.28 49.54 15.60
C THR A 1051 -27.18 48.31 15.71
N SER A 1052 -28.49 48.52 15.92
CA SER A 1052 -29.51 47.47 16.00
C SER A 1052 -29.56 46.59 14.75
N ALA A 1053 -29.38 47.17 13.56
CA ALA A 1053 -29.35 46.44 12.29
C ALA A 1053 -28.21 45.40 12.21
N SER A 1054 -27.02 45.73 12.74
CA SER A 1054 -25.88 44.80 12.73
C SER A 1054 -26.03 43.65 13.74
N LEU A 1055 -26.82 43.87 14.81
CA LEU A 1055 -27.15 42.83 15.78
C LEU A 1055 -28.14 41.84 15.18
N GLU A 1056 -29.11 42.35 14.43
CA GLU A 1056 -30.12 41.53 13.75
C GLU A 1056 -29.50 40.66 12.66
N GLN A 1057 -28.54 41.19 11.88
CA GLN A 1057 -27.77 40.39 10.92
C GLN A 1057 -27.01 39.24 11.59
N ALA A 1058 -26.43 39.46 12.77
CA ALA A 1058 -25.73 38.41 13.51
C ALA A 1058 -26.69 37.36 14.08
N ARG A 1059 -27.93 37.74 14.44
CA ARG A 1059 -28.97 36.78 14.85
C ARG A 1059 -29.39 35.88 13.69
N VAL A 1060 -29.68 36.47 12.53
CA VAL A 1060 -30.04 35.70 11.32
C VAL A 1060 -28.92 34.74 10.90
N ALA A 1061 -27.65 35.16 11.02
CA ALA A 1061 -26.51 34.29 10.73
C ALA A 1061 -26.41 33.09 11.69
N VAL A 1062 -26.71 33.27 12.98
CA VAL A 1062 -26.77 32.16 13.95
C VAL A 1062 -27.90 31.19 13.60
N GLU A 1063 -29.08 31.71 13.25
CA GLU A 1063 -30.24 30.88 12.90
C GLU A 1063 -30.00 30.05 11.62
N GLN A 1064 -29.39 30.66 10.60
CA GLN A 1064 -29.01 29.96 9.37
C GLN A 1064 -27.93 28.89 9.61
N ALA A 1065 -26.93 29.18 10.44
CA ALA A 1065 -25.88 28.23 10.78
C ALA A 1065 -26.42 27.07 11.63
N ALA A 1066 -27.36 27.33 12.54
CA ALA A 1066 -28.05 26.30 13.32
C ALA A 1066 -28.84 25.34 12.41
N LEU A 1067 -29.62 25.89 11.47
CA LEU A 1067 -30.40 25.08 10.52
C LEU A 1067 -29.52 24.18 9.64
N ARG A 1068 -28.35 24.69 9.20
CA ARG A 1068 -27.36 23.88 8.46
C ARG A 1068 -26.79 22.75 9.29
N ALA A 1069 -26.41 23.04 10.54
CA ALA A 1069 -25.87 22.03 11.46
C ALA A 1069 -26.89 20.92 11.75
N ASP A 1070 -28.18 21.25 11.88
CA ASP A 1070 -29.25 20.26 12.08
C ASP A 1070 -29.48 19.40 10.83
N ASN A 1071 -29.44 19.99 9.62
CA ASN A 1071 -29.56 19.25 8.37
C ASN A 1071 -28.38 18.29 8.14
N ASP A 1072 -27.16 18.75 8.41
CA ASP A 1072 -25.96 17.91 8.28
C ASP A 1072 -25.95 16.77 9.31
N ARG A 1073 -26.46 17.02 10.53
CA ARG A 1073 -26.66 15.98 11.54
C ARG A 1073 -27.65 14.90 11.06
N ALA A 1074 -28.78 15.31 10.47
CA ALA A 1074 -29.75 14.37 9.92
C ALA A 1074 -29.15 13.52 8.78
N ALA A 1075 -28.32 14.11 7.92
CA ALA A 1075 -27.63 13.40 6.84
C ALA A 1075 -26.63 12.35 7.36
N VAL A 1076 -25.97 12.60 8.48
CA VAL A 1076 -25.09 11.64 9.16
C VAL A 1076 -25.89 10.47 9.73
N GLU A 1077 -27.04 10.74 10.37
CA GLU A 1077 -27.93 9.70 10.89
C GLU A 1077 -28.50 8.82 9.76
N GLU A 1078 -28.92 9.42 8.64
CA GLU A 1078 -29.38 8.69 7.44
C GLU A 1078 -28.27 7.81 6.85
N SER A 1079 -27.05 8.33 6.77
CA SER A 1079 -25.90 7.59 6.25
C SER A 1079 -25.53 6.38 7.14
N ARG A 1080 -25.62 6.53 8.47
CA ARG A 1080 -25.43 5.41 9.41
C ARG A 1080 -26.50 4.33 9.24
N ALA A 1081 -27.76 4.71 9.07
CA ALA A 1081 -28.85 3.77 8.82
C ALA A 1081 -28.65 3.00 7.50
N ALA A 1082 -28.16 3.68 6.44
CA ALA A 1082 -27.87 3.06 5.16
C ALA A 1082 -26.71 2.04 5.23
N ILE A 1083 -25.66 2.32 6.02
CA ILE A 1083 -24.57 1.37 6.27
C ILE A 1083 -25.09 0.13 6.99
N ALA A 1084 -25.88 0.31 8.05
CA ALA A 1084 -26.45 -0.83 8.78
C ALA A 1084 -27.32 -1.73 7.88
N ALA A 1085 -28.07 -1.14 6.94
CA ALA A 1085 -28.84 -1.89 5.95
C ALA A 1085 -27.95 -2.67 4.96
N ALA A 1086 -26.84 -2.08 4.52
CA ALA A 1086 -25.87 -2.72 3.62
C ALA A 1086 -25.10 -3.87 4.31
N GLU A 1087 -24.67 -3.67 5.56
CA GLU A 1087 -24.00 -4.71 6.37
C GLU A 1087 -24.96 -5.88 6.68
N ALA A 1088 -26.24 -5.60 6.93
CA ALA A 1088 -27.26 -6.63 7.09
C ALA A 1088 -27.52 -7.44 5.80
N ALA A 1089 -27.32 -6.85 4.62
CA ALA A 1089 -27.39 -7.57 3.34
C ALA A 1089 -26.15 -8.44 3.11
N LEU A 1090 -24.96 -7.93 3.46
CA LEU A 1090 -23.70 -8.68 3.41
C LEU A 1090 -23.72 -9.92 4.32
N ALA A 1091 -24.30 -9.81 5.52
CA ALA A 1091 -24.44 -10.94 6.44
C ALA A 1091 -25.31 -12.09 5.87
N LYS A 1092 -26.20 -11.80 4.92
CA LYS A 1092 -27.11 -12.78 4.29
C LYS A 1092 -26.49 -13.48 3.08
N VAL A 1093 -25.24 -13.19 2.73
CA VAL A 1093 -24.51 -13.80 1.61
C VAL A 1093 -24.19 -15.29 1.87
N ASN A 1094 -24.06 -15.69 3.13
CA ASN A 1094 -23.95 -17.09 3.53
C ASN A 1094 -25.36 -17.69 3.73
N VAL A 1095 -25.75 -18.63 2.87
CA VAL A 1095 -27.06 -19.29 2.93
C VAL A 1095 -26.93 -20.60 3.70
N THR A 1096 -27.59 -20.67 4.84
CA THR A 1096 -27.56 -21.82 5.76
C THR A 1096 -28.78 -22.73 5.60
N ALA A 1097 -28.64 -24.01 5.92
CA ALA A 1097 -29.75 -24.95 5.99
C ALA A 1097 -30.71 -24.59 7.14
N PRO A 1098 -32.01 -24.33 6.88
CA PRO A 1098 -32.96 -23.93 7.92
C PRO A 1098 -33.52 -25.12 8.72
N ILE A 1099 -33.33 -26.36 8.22
CA ILE A 1099 -33.76 -27.62 8.84
C ILE A 1099 -32.68 -28.68 8.59
N ALA A 1100 -32.56 -29.66 9.49
CA ALA A 1100 -31.73 -30.83 9.24
C ALA A 1100 -32.40 -31.78 8.24
N GLY A 1101 -31.64 -32.38 7.33
CA GLY A 1101 -32.19 -33.28 6.32
C GLY A 1101 -31.22 -33.66 5.21
N LYS A 1102 -31.73 -34.31 4.16
CA LYS A 1102 -30.97 -34.72 2.98
C LYS A 1102 -31.21 -33.74 1.83
N VAL A 1103 -30.14 -33.22 1.25
CA VAL A 1103 -30.23 -32.32 0.08
C VAL A 1103 -30.63 -33.14 -1.15
N ILE A 1104 -31.69 -32.72 -1.83
CA ILE A 1104 -32.27 -33.43 -2.99
C ILE A 1104 -31.69 -32.87 -4.29
N SER A 1105 -31.59 -31.55 -4.38
CA SER A 1105 -31.12 -30.82 -5.55
C SER A 1105 -30.44 -29.51 -5.14
N THR A 1106 -29.53 -29.04 -5.98
CA THR A 1106 -28.78 -27.80 -5.82
C THR A 1106 -28.60 -27.11 -7.18
N VAL A 1107 -28.48 -25.79 -7.20
CA VAL A 1107 -28.06 -25.04 -8.40
C VAL A 1107 -26.55 -25.10 -8.61
N ASP A 1108 -26.08 -24.84 -9.84
CA ASP A 1108 -24.65 -24.83 -10.15
C ASP A 1108 -23.94 -23.53 -9.72
N VAL A 1109 -22.64 -23.64 -9.44
CA VAL A 1109 -21.77 -22.49 -9.17
C VAL A 1109 -21.71 -21.60 -10.42
N GLY A 1110 -21.87 -20.30 -10.22
CA GLY A 1110 -21.86 -19.29 -11.27
C GLY A 1110 -23.24 -18.82 -11.72
N PHE A 1111 -24.32 -19.47 -11.26
CA PHE A 1111 -25.71 -19.08 -11.51
C PHE A 1111 -26.08 -17.79 -10.75
N ILE A 1112 -26.91 -16.93 -11.36
CA ILE A 1112 -27.37 -15.67 -10.75
C ILE A 1112 -28.78 -15.89 -10.22
N THR A 1113 -28.96 -15.69 -8.91
CA THR A 1113 -30.26 -15.83 -8.25
C THR A 1113 -30.78 -14.46 -7.81
N GLU A 1114 -32.10 -14.31 -7.85
CA GLU A 1114 -32.80 -13.16 -7.25
C GLU A 1114 -33.36 -13.53 -5.87
N ALA A 1115 -33.36 -12.58 -4.95
CA ALA A 1115 -33.88 -12.77 -3.60
C ALA A 1115 -35.33 -13.28 -3.63
N GLY A 1116 -35.59 -14.41 -2.97
CA GLY A 1116 -36.94 -14.94 -2.80
C GLY A 1116 -37.60 -15.57 -4.04
N LYS A 1117 -36.90 -15.73 -5.18
CA LYS A 1117 -37.52 -16.27 -6.42
C LYS A 1117 -37.14 -17.69 -6.82
N GLN A 1118 -35.91 -18.14 -6.59
CA GLN A 1118 -35.44 -19.45 -7.08
C GLN A 1118 -34.72 -20.26 -5.98
N PRO A 1119 -35.09 -21.53 -5.76
CA PRO A 1119 -34.45 -22.33 -4.73
C PRO A 1119 -32.99 -22.59 -5.09
N LEU A 1120 -32.08 -22.23 -4.18
CA LEU A 1120 -30.67 -22.58 -4.26
C LEU A 1120 -30.46 -24.07 -4.03
N PHE A 1121 -31.23 -24.64 -3.11
CA PHE A 1121 -31.24 -26.07 -2.80
C PHE A 1121 -32.55 -26.49 -2.14
N VAL A 1122 -32.85 -27.78 -2.19
CA VAL A 1122 -34.07 -28.37 -1.64
C VAL A 1122 -33.72 -29.45 -0.63
N ILE A 1123 -34.31 -29.39 0.57
CA ILE A 1123 -34.04 -30.35 1.66
C ILE A 1123 -35.24 -31.27 1.93
N ALA A 1124 -35.00 -32.56 1.74
CA ALA A 1124 -35.67 -33.73 2.33
C ALA A 1124 -35.57 -33.85 3.86
N PRO A 1125 -36.61 -33.67 4.68
CA PRO A 1125 -36.53 -34.10 6.08
C PRO A 1125 -36.26 -35.61 6.13
N ILE A 1126 -35.22 -36.03 6.85
CA ILE A 1126 -34.95 -37.45 7.07
C ILE A 1126 -35.94 -37.91 8.15
N GLU A 1127 -36.80 -38.88 7.84
CA GLU A 1127 -37.67 -39.50 8.84
C GLU A 1127 -36.80 -40.08 9.96
N VAL A 1128 -36.87 -39.47 11.14
CA VAL A 1128 -36.42 -40.12 12.36
C VAL A 1128 -37.48 -41.19 12.65
N SER A 1129 -37.17 -42.44 12.31
CA SER A 1129 -37.99 -43.58 12.70
C SER A 1129 -38.21 -43.55 14.22
N PRO A 1130 -39.45 -43.59 14.73
CA PRO A 1130 -39.65 -43.80 16.16
C PRO A 1130 -39.30 -45.26 16.48
N SER A 1131 -38.46 -45.45 17.49
CA SER A 1131 -37.95 -46.72 18.08
C SER A 1131 -36.68 -47.35 17.47
N LYS A 1132 -35.54 -47.08 18.11
CA LYS A 1132 -34.83 -48.04 18.98
C LYS A 1132 -33.78 -47.35 19.83
#